data_AF-A0A4D6K8Y2-F1
#
_entry.id   AF-A0A4D6K8Y2-F1
#
_cell.length_a   1.000
_cell.length_b   1.000
_cell.length_c   1.000
_cell.angle_alpha   90.00
_cell.angle_beta   90.00
_cell.angle_gamma   90.00
#
_symmetry.space_group_name_H-M   'P 1'
#
loop_
_entity.id
_entity.type
_entity.pdbx_description
1 polymer ?
#
loop_
_entity_poly.entity_id
_entity_poly.type
_entity_poly.pdbx_seq_one_letter_code
_entity_poly.pdbx_strand_id
1 'polypeptide(L)'
;MQLNPLGTLPVFAVIAILCVVALAMLDETFDTSLTRFGRRLFGRYIPESEERERLLKSAFVVYTYRTYAARTLLYTALAALGGAITGVYLFGGLLLAIPGIVDLMMGLPRTMVNALGIRGFELVLTPREILWILIGGGVITGVTAAGLTYWLRWEMPRSRAAVRQRAIDEGQGRTLAFLYALSRGGVSFPAALRTLSDNREIYGASAEEVSVAVRQMDLFGQDMITAVRGMAGRTPSEDFQTFAENLASVLQSGRSLSTFLREQYERTKDESERRQEEILEHLATVAEAYVTVLVAAVLFFITILLVFGLTLADTLVFIQMVGYLMIPLANAGFVLYLGQRLAILGIGNNKTTTLLDRRATTTFAKPTDSGGSTATDGGYADSIERRQLAVYDRIATVKRLVTSPVQTFLWNPSRVLYVTVPIAVLAVALRAPAAFETGTVNLRVLDDVLIQSLLFVLATFAIARELYTRRIRRIEASTPELLERLASLNEAGMTVVESLERVRGTDVGALSEEVDRIWADVTMGANVEDALTRFGRRIRTTSMSRVVTLLINAMRSSGKMGPILRIAADQARSDYRLRRQRRQEMLTYLVVIYISFLVFLVIIASVQEVLVPALPSSVPTPENTGRLGVNVDQFARLGQVDKAAYTLVFFHTALIQALCTGFVGGQLGEGSLRDGAKHAAIMLGVAYVVFLLLSSPVASLTVDSPAAGQERITVDSASLSGGGYVVVYEGEAGGEVVGQSAYLVAGTHEDVTIELDSPVERRDSLVVVAHLDTDDDRVLNYGGFERDRPYPAPGQGEFVAVSVTVE
;
A
#
# COMPACT_ATOMS: atom_id res chain seq x y z
N MET A 1 9.36 2.89 -44.29
CA MET A 1 7.89 2.91 -44.54
C MET A 1 7.45 4.37 -44.55
N GLN A 2 7.15 4.96 -45.71
CA GLN A 2 6.59 6.32 -45.75
C GLN A 2 5.18 6.27 -45.12
N LEU A 3 4.92 7.08 -44.11
CA LEU A 3 3.61 7.19 -43.46
C LEU A 3 2.59 7.68 -44.52
N ASN A 4 1.78 6.77 -45.04
CA ASN A 4 0.68 7.14 -45.92
C ASN A 4 -0.34 7.94 -45.11
N PRO A 5 -0.62 9.21 -45.44
CA PRO A 5 -1.51 10.08 -44.65
C PRO A 5 -2.93 9.51 -44.51
N LEU A 6 -3.37 8.67 -45.45
CA LEU A 6 -4.65 7.96 -45.37
C LEU A 6 -4.69 6.88 -44.29
N GLY A 7 -3.53 6.30 -43.94
CA GLY A 7 -3.41 5.26 -42.92
C GLY A 7 -3.43 5.78 -41.48
N THR A 8 -3.15 7.08 -41.26
CA THR A 8 -3.12 7.71 -39.93
C THR A 8 -4.40 8.46 -39.57
N LEU A 9 -5.25 8.79 -40.55
CA LEU A 9 -6.53 9.50 -40.33
C LEU A 9 -7.47 8.81 -39.32
N PRO A 10 -7.66 7.48 -39.35
CA PRO A 10 -8.51 6.81 -38.35
C PRO A 10 -7.95 6.88 -36.93
N VAL A 11 -6.62 6.96 -36.74
CA VAL A 11 -6.01 7.20 -35.42
C VAL A 11 -6.42 8.57 -34.86
N PHE A 12 -6.44 9.62 -35.70
CA PHE A 12 -6.94 10.94 -35.29
C PHE A 12 -8.42 10.91 -34.90
N ALA A 13 -9.24 10.06 -35.52
CA ALA A 13 -10.63 9.88 -35.14
C ALA A 13 -10.76 9.23 -33.75
N VAL A 14 -9.92 8.23 -33.41
CA VAL A 14 -9.87 7.64 -32.06
C VAL A 14 -9.43 8.68 -31.03
N ILE A 15 -8.38 9.45 -31.34
CA ILE A 15 -7.91 10.54 -30.48
C ILE A 15 -9.02 11.57 -30.28
N ALA A 16 -9.76 11.95 -31.32
CA ALA A 16 -10.88 12.87 -31.22
C ALA A 16 -12.00 12.32 -30.32
N ILE A 17 -12.35 11.03 -30.43
CA ILE A 17 -13.32 10.37 -29.54
C ILE A 17 -12.84 10.42 -28.08
N LEU A 18 -11.56 10.10 -27.84
CA LEU A 18 -10.97 10.17 -26.50
C LEU A 18 -10.96 11.61 -25.97
N CYS A 19 -10.64 12.60 -26.80
CA CYS A 19 -10.71 14.01 -26.45
C CYS A 19 -12.14 14.44 -26.09
N VAL A 20 -13.17 14.00 -26.83
CA VAL A 20 -14.58 14.31 -26.50
C VAL A 20 -14.96 13.73 -25.14
N VAL A 21 -14.56 12.50 -24.83
CA VAL A 21 -14.81 11.88 -23.53
C VAL A 21 -14.04 12.61 -22.42
N ALA A 22 -12.77 12.94 -22.64
CA ALA A 22 -11.94 13.66 -21.68
C ALA A 22 -12.45 15.08 -21.42
N LEU A 23 -12.87 15.82 -22.45
CA LEU A 23 -13.45 17.16 -22.31
C LEU A 23 -14.74 17.11 -21.48
N ALA A 24 -15.57 16.08 -21.68
CA ALA A 24 -16.79 15.88 -20.88
C ALA A 24 -16.51 15.55 -19.41
N MET A 25 -15.29 15.08 -19.07
CA MET A 25 -14.88 14.88 -17.68
C MET A 25 -14.29 16.13 -17.03
N LEU A 26 -13.79 17.08 -17.84
CA LEU A 26 -13.10 18.29 -17.37
C LEU A 26 -13.98 19.54 -17.37
N ASP A 27 -14.99 19.61 -18.25
CA ASP A 27 -15.85 20.79 -18.45
C ASP A 27 -17.34 20.42 -18.34
N GLU A 28 -18.01 21.00 -17.33
CA GLU A 28 -19.44 20.81 -17.07
C GLU A 28 -20.35 21.33 -18.19
N THR A 29 -19.92 22.38 -18.91
CA THR A 29 -20.70 22.95 -20.01
C THR A 29 -20.71 22.01 -21.22
N PHE A 30 -19.56 21.40 -21.49
CA PHE A 30 -19.43 20.38 -22.53
C PHE A 30 -20.17 19.10 -22.14
N ASP A 31 -20.08 18.68 -20.86
CA ASP A 31 -20.86 17.54 -20.34
C ASP A 31 -22.36 17.71 -20.54
N THR A 32 -22.86 18.91 -20.24
CA THR A 32 -24.28 19.26 -20.41
C THR A 32 -24.67 19.21 -21.89
N SER A 33 -23.83 19.73 -22.78
CA SER A 33 -24.06 19.72 -24.23
C SER A 33 -24.10 18.31 -24.79
N LEU A 34 -23.15 17.45 -24.38
CA LEU A 34 -23.09 16.05 -24.76
C LEU A 34 -24.29 15.25 -24.22
N THR A 35 -24.74 15.58 -23.01
CA THR A 35 -25.94 14.98 -22.40
C THR A 35 -27.21 15.34 -23.19
N ARG A 36 -27.35 16.60 -23.62
CA ARG A 36 -28.46 17.02 -24.51
C ARG A 36 -28.41 16.29 -25.85
N PHE A 37 -27.22 16.17 -26.44
CA PHE A 37 -27.02 15.44 -27.69
C PHE A 37 -27.40 13.96 -27.57
N GLY A 38 -26.95 13.28 -26.51
CA GLY A 38 -27.31 11.89 -26.23
C GLY A 38 -28.81 11.71 -26.02
N ARG A 39 -29.46 12.63 -25.28
CA ARG A 39 -30.91 12.61 -25.07
C ARG A 39 -31.69 12.82 -26.38
N ARG A 40 -31.20 13.66 -27.28
CA ARG A 40 -31.83 13.89 -28.60
C ARG A 40 -31.74 12.66 -29.50
N LEU A 41 -30.59 11.98 -29.51
CA LEU A 41 -30.38 10.77 -30.33
C LEU A 41 -31.09 9.54 -29.77
N PHE A 42 -30.90 9.26 -28.48
CA PHE A 42 -31.28 7.98 -27.87
C PHE A 42 -32.52 8.06 -26.98
N GLY A 43 -32.97 9.27 -26.60
CA GLY A 43 -34.00 9.47 -25.59
C GLY A 43 -35.34 8.78 -25.88
N ARG A 44 -35.70 8.62 -27.16
CA ARG A 44 -36.96 7.95 -27.56
C ARG A 44 -36.91 6.42 -27.43
N TYR A 45 -35.71 5.83 -27.42
CA TYR A 45 -35.51 4.38 -27.46
C TYR A 45 -35.33 3.76 -26.07
N ILE A 46 -35.41 4.57 -25.01
CA ILE A 46 -35.15 4.12 -23.64
C ILE A 46 -36.47 3.68 -23.01
N PRO A 47 -36.63 2.38 -22.70
CA PRO A 47 -37.81 1.89 -22.00
C PRO A 47 -37.78 2.35 -20.54
N GLU A 48 -38.95 2.57 -19.97
CA GLU A 48 -39.09 2.84 -18.53
C GLU A 48 -38.67 1.61 -17.73
N SER A 49 -37.98 1.83 -16.61
CA SER A 49 -37.51 0.76 -15.74
C SER A 49 -37.46 1.28 -14.31
N GLU A 50 -38.41 0.84 -13.49
CA GLU A 50 -38.45 1.21 -12.07
C GLU A 50 -37.20 0.74 -11.34
N GLU A 51 -36.70 -0.46 -11.65
CA GLU A 51 -35.49 -1.03 -11.03
C GLU A 51 -34.27 -0.13 -11.26
N ARG A 52 -34.05 0.31 -12.51
CA ARG A 52 -32.92 1.20 -12.84
C ARG A 52 -33.12 2.62 -12.29
N GLU A 53 -34.35 3.08 -12.18
CA GLU A 53 -34.64 4.35 -11.53
C GLU A 53 -34.34 4.30 -10.02
N ARG A 54 -34.78 3.23 -9.33
CA ARG A 54 -34.46 2.99 -7.91
C ARG A 54 -32.96 2.87 -7.69
N LEU A 55 -32.24 2.17 -8.57
CA LEU A 55 -30.78 2.06 -8.52
C LEU A 55 -30.08 3.43 -8.58
N LEU A 56 -30.52 4.32 -9.47
CA LEU A 56 -29.92 5.66 -9.58
C LEU A 56 -30.25 6.52 -8.36
N LYS A 57 -31.48 6.42 -7.82
CA LYS A 57 -31.87 7.08 -6.57
C LYS A 57 -31.05 6.58 -5.40
N SER A 58 -30.85 5.27 -5.26
CA SER A 58 -30.09 4.68 -4.16
C SER A 58 -28.59 4.95 -4.26
N ALA A 59 -28.07 5.20 -5.47
CA ALA A 59 -26.72 5.65 -5.72
C ALA A 59 -26.52 7.18 -5.62
N PHE A 60 -27.56 7.97 -5.30
CA PHE A 60 -27.54 9.45 -5.28
C PHE A 60 -27.04 10.07 -6.60
N VAL A 61 -27.39 9.46 -7.74
CA VAL A 61 -27.05 10.01 -9.05
C VAL A 61 -27.95 11.20 -9.36
N VAL A 62 -27.33 12.35 -9.67
CA VAL A 62 -28.03 13.63 -9.92
C VAL A 62 -28.88 13.61 -11.21
N TYR A 63 -28.62 12.67 -12.12
CA TYR A 63 -29.34 12.54 -13.39
C TYR A 63 -30.58 11.65 -13.28
N THR A 64 -31.64 12.03 -14.00
CA THR A 64 -32.81 11.16 -14.17
C THR A 64 -32.47 9.91 -14.98
N TYR A 65 -33.21 8.82 -14.77
CA TYR A 65 -32.98 7.54 -15.46
C TYR A 65 -32.89 7.66 -16.98
N ARG A 66 -33.87 8.34 -17.61
CA ARG A 66 -33.87 8.56 -19.06
C ARG A 66 -32.61 9.31 -19.54
N THR A 67 -32.12 10.27 -18.74
CA THR A 67 -30.91 11.04 -19.09
C THR A 67 -29.65 10.18 -18.96
N TYR A 68 -29.54 9.41 -17.88
CA TYR A 68 -28.39 8.53 -17.65
C TYR A 68 -28.31 7.43 -18.71
N ALA A 69 -29.43 6.76 -18.99
CA ALA A 69 -29.50 5.71 -20.00
C ALA A 69 -29.16 6.24 -21.42
N ALA A 70 -29.64 7.43 -21.79
CA ALA A 70 -29.32 8.05 -23.08
C ALA A 70 -27.83 8.33 -23.23
N ARG A 71 -27.22 8.85 -22.16
CA ARG A 71 -25.78 9.14 -22.10
C ARG A 71 -24.95 7.85 -22.11
N THR A 72 -25.45 6.77 -21.51
CA THR A 72 -24.79 5.46 -21.56
C THR A 72 -24.77 4.91 -22.98
N LEU A 73 -25.90 4.95 -23.70
CA LEU A 73 -25.97 4.53 -25.10
C LEU A 73 -25.05 5.36 -26.00
N LEU A 74 -24.95 6.68 -25.78
CA LEU A 74 -24.01 7.53 -26.50
C LEU A 74 -22.55 7.12 -26.29
N TYR A 75 -22.12 6.86 -25.06
CA TYR A 75 -20.75 6.39 -24.79
C TYR A 75 -20.52 4.98 -25.32
N THR A 76 -21.52 4.09 -25.25
CA THR A 76 -21.43 2.76 -25.86
C THR A 76 -21.24 2.87 -27.38
N ALA A 77 -21.93 3.79 -28.06
CA ALA A 77 -21.77 4.01 -29.50
C ALA A 77 -20.39 4.59 -29.85
N LEU A 78 -19.91 5.56 -29.08
CA LEU A 78 -18.56 6.13 -29.26
C LEU A 78 -17.47 5.09 -28.99
N ALA A 79 -17.63 4.25 -27.97
CA ALA A 79 -16.72 3.15 -27.66
C ALA A 79 -16.76 2.06 -28.73
N ALA A 80 -17.93 1.77 -29.32
CA ALA A 80 -18.04 0.86 -30.44
C ALA A 80 -17.23 1.34 -31.64
N LEU A 81 -17.35 2.63 -31.99
CA LEU A 81 -16.65 3.25 -33.10
C LEU A 81 -15.13 3.31 -32.85
N GLY A 82 -14.72 3.82 -31.68
CA GLY A 82 -13.31 3.91 -31.30
C GLY A 82 -12.66 2.53 -31.16
N GLY A 83 -13.36 1.56 -30.56
CA GLY A 83 -12.93 0.17 -30.44
C GLY A 83 -12.81 -0.53 -31.79
N ALA A 84 -13.72 -0.25 -32.74
CA ALA A 84 -13.63 -0.82 -34.09
C ALA A 84 -12.40 -0.33 -34.85
N ILE A 85 -12.13 0.98 -34.79
CA ILE A 85 -10.95 1.56 -35.43
C ILE A 85 -9.67 1.03 -34.75
N THR A 86 -9.63 1.02 -33.42
CA THR A 86 -8.48 0.50 -32.65
C THR A 86 -8.24 -0.98 -32.93
N GLY A 87 -9.30 -1.78 -33.06
CA GLY A 87 -9.22 -3.20 -33.40
C GLY A 87 -8.55 -3.45 -34.75
N VAL A 88 -8.86 -2.63 -35.77
CA VAL A 88 -8.18 -2.72 -37.08
C VAL A 88 -6.67 -2.52 -36.94
N TYR A 89 -6.22 -1.53 -36.16
CA TYR A 89 -4.79 -1.31 -35.92
C TYR A 89 -4.15 -2.38 -35.04
N LEU A 90 -4.84 -2.85 -34.01
CA LEU A 90 -4.34 -3.88 -33.09
C LEU A 90 -4.11 -5.20 -33.84
N PHE A 91 -5.10 -5.68 -34.60
CA PHE A 91 -4.98 -6.90 -35.38
C PHE A 91 -4.01 -6.74 -36.55
N GLY A 92 -3.93 -5.56 -37.16
CA GLY A 92 -2.91 -5.25 -38.16
C GLY A 92 -1.48 -5.29 -37.59
N GLY A 93 -1.27 -4.70 -36.41
CA GLY A 93 0.00 -4.75 -35.70
C GLY A 93 0.37 -6.16 -35.23
N LEU A 94 -0.61 -6.94 -34.76
CA LEU A 94 -0.43 -8.34 -34.40
C LEU A 94 0.04 -9.16 -35.61
N LEU A 95 -0.61 -9.00 -36.77
CA LEU A 95 -0.19 -9.67 -38.01
C LEU A 95 1.25 -9.33 -38.41
N LEU A 96 1.71 -8.10 -38.15
CA LEU A 96 3.10 -7.69 -38.37
C LEU A 96 4.07 -8.23 -37.32
N ALA A 97 3.62 -8.45 -36.08
CA ALA A 97 4.44 -8.92 -34.96
C ALA A 97 4.61 -10.45 -34.92
N ILE A 98 3.66 -11.21 -35.48
CA ILE A 98 3.66 -12.68 -35.47
C ILE A 98 5.01 -13.27 -35.94
N PRO A 99 5.62 -12.84 -37.08
CA PRO A 99 6.91 -13.37 -37.51
C PRO A 99 8.02 -13.20 -36.46
N GLY A 100 8.13 -12.02 -35.84
CA GLY A 100 9.16 -11.77 -34.81
C GLY A 100 8.92 -12.53 -33.50
N ILE A 101 7.65 -12.75 -33.13
CA ILE A 101 7.30 -13.60 -31.97
C ILE A 101 7.71 -15.04 -32.22
N VAL A 102 7.46 -15.54 -33.44
CA VAL A 102 7.81 -16.90 -33.84
C VAL A 102 9.33 -17.08 -33.88
N ASP A 103 10.08 -16.10 -34.39
CA ASP A 103 11.55 -16.13 -34.36
C ASP A 103 12.09 -16.18 -32.91
N LEU A 104 11.51 -15.39 -32.00
CA LEU A 104 11.85 -15.43 -30.57
C LEU A 104 11.56 -16.80 -29.95
N MET A 105 10.42 -17.42 -30.30
CA MET A 105 10.05 -18.75 -29.81
C MET A 105 10.94 -19.85 -30.39
N MET A 106 11.45 -19.71 -31.61
CA MET A 106 12.40 -20.64 -32.22
C MET A 106 13.80 -20.58 -31.55
N GLY A 107 14.08 -19.57 -30.71
CA GLY A 107 15.28 -19.49 -29.87
C GLY A 107 15.20 -20.28 -28.54
N LEU A 108 14.06 -20.90 -28.20
CA LEU A 108 13.89 -21.69 -26.98
C LEU A 108 14.63 -23.05 -27.05
N PRO A 109 14.98 -23.67 -25.89
CA PRO A 109 15.55 -25.02 -25.86
C PRO A 109 14.67 -26.04 -26.61
N ARG A 110 15.31 -26.91 -27.42
CA ARG A 110 14.63 -27.80 -28.37
C ARG A 110 13.57 -28.71 -27.75
N THR A 111 13.65 -29.01 -26.45
CA THR A 111 12.65 -29.78 -25.69
C THR A 111 11.33 -29.03 -25.55
N MET A 112 11.34 -27.71 -25.32
CA MET A 112 10.14 -26.87 -25.24
C MET A 112 9.56 -26.57 -26.62
N VAL A 113 10.39 -26.31 -27.62
CA VAL A 113 9.95 -26.10 -29.01
C VAL A 113 9.24 -27.35 -29.54
N ASN A 114 9.76 -28.53 -29.22
CA ASN A 114 9.12 -29.81 -29.55
C ASN A 114 7.85 -30.08 -28.72
N ALA A 115 7.81 -29.71 -27.45
CA ALA A 115 6.61 -29.86 -26.61
C ALA A 115 5.47 -28.91 -27.02
N LEU A 116 5.79 -27.71 -27.52
CA LEU A 116 4.83 -26.79 -28.13
C LEU A 116 4.51 -27.13 -29.60
N GLY A 117 5.20 -28.08 -30.21
CA GLY A 117 4.93 -28.57 -31.57
C GLY A 117 5.27 -27.59 -32.70
N ILE A 118 6.11 -26.58 -32.46
CA ILE A 118 6.41 -25.53 -33.44
C ILE A 118 7.54 -26.01 -34.37
N ARG A 119 7.22 -26.33 -35.63
CA ARG A 119 8.21 -26.65 -36.67
C ARG A 119 7.95 -25.80 -37.92
N GLY A 120 8.86 -24.88 -38.24
CA GLY A 120 8.86 -24.10 -39.49
C GLY A 120 7.54 -23.37 -39.74
N PHE A 121 7.36 -22.19 -39.13
CA PHE A 121 6.17 -21.38 -39.31
C PHE A 121 6.42 -20.25 -40.31
N GLU A 122 5.71 -20.25 -41.43
CA GLU A 122 5.63 -19.12 -42.36
C GLU A 122 4.17 -18.65 -42.45
N LEU A 123 3.91 -17.38 -42.13
CA LEU A 123 2.57 -16.79 -42.20
C LEU A 123 2.26 -16.36 -43.63
N VAL A 124 1.61 -17.23 -44.41
CA VAL A 124 1.12 -16.90 -45.77
C VAL A 124 -0.37 -16.59 -45.72
N LEU A 125 -0.72 -15.30 -45.86
CA LEU A 125 -2.11 -14.83 -45.92
C LEU A 125 -2.36 -14.09 -47.22
N THR A 126 -3.49 -14.37 -47.89
CA THR A 126 -3.93 -13.61 -49.06
C THR A 126 -4.42 -12.21 -48.65
N PRO A 127 -4.35 -11.21 -49.55
CA PRO A 127 -4.87 -9.86 -49.26
C PRO A 127 -6.34 -9.85 -48.81
N ARG A 128 -7.15 -10.81 -49.28
CA ARG A 128 -8.55 -10.96 -48.86
C ARG A 128 -8.67 -11.50 -47.44
N GLU A 129 -7.85 -12.47 -47.05
CA GLU A 129 -7.82 -13.00 -45.68
C GLU A 129 -7.35 -11.95 -44.69
N ILE A 130 -6.33 -11.17 -45.03
CA ILE A 130 -5.87 -10.02 -44.22
C ILE A 130 -7.02 -9.02 -44.02
N LEU A 131 -7.75 -8.67 -45.09
CA LEU A 131 -8.91 -7.78 -44.99
C LEU A 131 -10.00 -8.33 -44.06
N TRP A 132 -10.35 -9.62 -44.17
CA TRP A 132 -11.34 -10.25 -43.30
C TRP A 132 -10.90 -10.30 -41.84
N ILE A 133 -9.62 -10.57 -41.57
CA ILE A 133 -9.05 -10.55 -40.22
C ILE A 133 -9.12 -9.13 -39.63
N LEU A 134 -8.81 -8.10 -40.43
CA LEU A 134 -8.88 -6.71 -39.98
C LEU A 134 -10.31 -6.24 -39.71
N ILE A 135 -11.25 -6.53 -40.62
CA ILE A 135 -12.67 -6.19 -40.44
C ILE A 135 -13.25 -6.97 -39.25
N GLY A 136 -12.98 -8.26 -39.17
CA GLY A 136 -13.41 -9.12 -38.06
C GLY A 136 -12.84 -8.66 -36.73
N GLY A 137 -11.53 -8.39 -36.66
CA GLY A 137 -10.85 -7.85 -35.48
C GLY A 137 -11.40 -6.49 -35.05
N GLY A 138 -11.70 -5.61 -36.01
CA GLY A 138 -12.39 -4.35 -35.77
C GLY A 138 -13.78 -4.55 -35.17
N VAL A 139 -14.65 -5.34 -35.81
CA VAL A 139 -16.01 -5.62 -35.31
C VAL A 139 -15.99 -6.24 -33.91
N ILE A 140 -15.13 -7.25 -33.69
CA ILE A 140 -14.98 -7.91 -32.38
C ILE A 140 -14.53 -6.92 -31.31
N THR A 141 -13.52 -6.10 -31.59
CA THR A 141 -13.01 -5.11 -30.64
C THR A 141 -14.05 -4.03 -30.36
N GLY A 142 -14.78 -3.57 -31.39
CA GLY A 142 -15.87 -2.59 -31.26
C GLY A 142 -17.04 -3.12 -30.42
N VAL A 143 -17.52 -4.33 -30.69
CA VAL A 143 -18.61 -4.96 -29.90
C VAL A 143 -18.16 -5.21 -28.46
N THR A 144 -16.94 -5.69 -28.25
CA THR A 144 -16.37 -5.89 -26.91
C THR A 144 -16.26 -4.55 -26.16
N ALA A 145 -15.73 -3.49 -26.80
CA ALA A 145 -15.63 -2.16 -26.20
C ALA A 145 -17.01 -1.56 -25.86
N ALA A 146 -18.00 -1.76 -26.74
CA ALA A 146 -19.38 -1.34 -26.51
C ALA A 146 -20.01 -2.07 -25.31
N GLY A 147 -19.91 -3.40 -25.29
CA GLY A 147 -20.41 -4.25 -24.21
C GLY A 147 -19.77 -3.91 -22.86
N LEU A 148 -18.44 -3.79 -22.83
CA LEU A 148 -17.68 -3.41 -21.65
C LEU A 148 -18.07 -2.02 -21.14
N THR A 149 -18.19 -1.03 -22.04
CA THR A 149 -18.59 0.33 -21.66
C THR A 149 -20.01 0.37 -21.10
N TYR A 150 -20.94 -0.35 -21.71
CA TYR A 150 -22.32 -0.45 -21.23
C TYR A 150 -22.37 -1.11 -19.85
N TRP A 151 -21.66 -2.23 -19.68
CA TRP A 151 -21.56 -2.96 -18.41
C TRP A 151 -20.95 -2.07 -17.32
N LEU A 152 -19.76 -1.50 -17.54
CA LEU A 152 -19.09 -0.60 -16.58
C LEU A 152 -19.96 0.58 -16.16
N ARG A 153 -20.71 1.18 -17.10
CA ARG A 153 -21.59 2.32 -16.84
C ARG A 153 -22.78 1.98 -15.95
N TRP A 154 -23.30 0.75 -15.99
CA TRP A 154 -24.36 0.31 -15.08
C TRP A 154 -23.80 -0.29 -13.79
N GLU A 155 -22.60 -0.86 -13.84
CA GLU A 155 -21.92 -1.40 -12.67
C GLU A 155 -21.43 -0.28 -11.73
N MET A 156 -21.05 0.88 -12.27
CA MET A 156 -20.65 2.04 -11.45
C MET A 156 -21.74 2.49 -10.46
N PRO A 157 -23.01 2.76 -10.87
CA PRO A 157 -24.09 3.05 -9.93
C PRO A 157 -24.38 1.90 -8.95
N ARG A 158 -24.34 0.64 -9.40
CA ARG A 158 -24.52 -0.53 -8.51
C ARG A 158 -23.45 -0.60 -7.43
N SER A 159 -22.19 -0.48 -7.82
CA SER A 159 -21.06 -0.43 -6.91
C SER A 159 -21.18 0.75 -5.94
N ARG A 160 -21.57 1.94 -6.42
CA ARG A 160 -21.83 3.11 -5.56
C ARG A 160 -22.97 2.86 -4.57
N ALA A 161 -24.10 2.31 -5.01
CA ALA A 161 -25.21 1.96 -4.15
C ALA A 161 -24.79 0.94 -3.08
N ALA A 162 -24.04 -0.10 -3.45
CA ALA A 162 -23.52 -1.12 -2.52
C ALA A 162 -22.49 -0.55 -1.53
N VAL A 163 -21.67 0.43 -1.93
CA VAL A 163 -20.77 1.14 -1.01
C VAL A 163 -21.57 2.04 -0.06
N ARG A 164 -22.62 2.71 -0.55
CA ARG A 164 -23.51 3.54 0.28
C ARG A 164 -24.31 2.70 1.27
N GLN A 165 -24.85 1.55 0.86
CA GLN A 165 -25.53 0.59 1.73
C GLN A 165 -24.67 0.25 2.94
N ARG A 166 -23.44 -0.24 2.70
CA ARG A 166 -22.47 -0.54 3.76
C ARG A 166 -22.20 0.66 4.66
N ALA A 167 -21.98 1.84 4.09
CA ALA A 167 -21.75 3.06 4.85
C ALA A 167 -22.96 3.50 5.70
N ILE A 168 -24.19 3.21 5.25
CA ILE A 168 -25.42 3.47 6.00
C ILE A 168 -25.55 2.47 7.16
N ASP A 169 -25.33 1.18 6.91
CA ASP A 169 -25.43 0.11 7.90
C ASP A 169 -24.39 0.30 9.02
N GLU A 170 -23.15 0.64 8.66
CA GLU A 170 -22.08 1.01 9.60
C GLU A 170 -22.40 2.29 10.41
N GLY A 171 -23.16 3.20 9.81
CA GLY A 171 -23.52 4.50 10.38
C GLY A 171 -24.79 4.50 11.23
N GLN A 172 -25.62 3.46 11.09
CA GLN A 172 -26.96 3.41 11.66
C GLN A 172 -26.95 3.50 13.17
N GLY A 173 -26.16 2.67 13.87
CA GLY A 173 -26.10 2.69 15.34
C GLY A 173 -25.72 4.06 15.90
N ARG A 174 -24.76 4.75 15.26
CA ARG A 174 -24.33 6.11 15.64
C ARG A 174 -25.41 7.16 15.37
N THR A 175 -26.15 6.99 14.28
CA THR A 175 -27.26 7.87 13.89
C THR A 175 -28.43 7.72 14.85
N LEU A 176 -28.77 6.48 15.22
CA LEU A 176 -29.77 6.16 16.23
C LEU A 176 -29.38 6.70 17.60
N ALA A 177 -28.11 6.54 18.02
CA ALA A 177 -27.60 7.12 19.26
C ALA A 177 -27.78 8.64 19.30
N PHE A 178 -27.49 9.33 18.18
CA PHE A 178 -27.65 10.78 18.07
C PHE A 178 -29.11 11.22 18.14
N LEU A 179 -30.00 10.60 17.34
CA LEU A 179 -31.43 10.89 17.35
C LEU A 179 -32.05 10.58 18.72
N TYR A 180 -31.65 9.46 19.32
CA TYR A 180 -32.08 9.07 20.65
C TYR A 180 -31.63 10.08 21.72
N ALA A 181 -30.35 10.50 21.69
CA ALA A 181 -29.82 11.49 22.61
C ALA A 181 -30.54 12.83 22.52
N LEU A 182 -30.72 13.37 21.31
CA LEU A 182 -31.44 14.62 21.11
C LEU A 182 -32.91 14.52 21.53
N SER A 183 -33.60 13.44 21.17
CA SER A 183 -34.99 13.18 21.55
C SER A 183 -35.15 13.09 23.07
N ARG A 184 -34.27 12.34 23.74
CA ARG A 184 -34.24 12.24 25.22
C ARG A 184 -33.91 13.59 25.88
N GLY A 185 -33.07 14.39 25.23
CA GLY A 185 -32.79 15.77 25.61
C GLY A 185 -34.00 16.71 25.48
N GLY A 186 -35.10 16.29 24.85
CA GLY A 186 -36.28 17.12 24.65
C GLY A 186 -36.24 17.96 23.37
N VAL A 187 -35.31 17.69 22.46
CA VAL A 187 -35.30 18.30 21.12
C VAL A 187 -36.45 17.70 20.31
N SER A 188 -37.22 18.55 19.62
CA SER A 188 -38.29 18.07 18.75
C SER A 188 -37.71 17.20 17.62
N PHE A 189 -38.41 16.12 17.26
CA PHE A 189 -37.87 15.18 16.28
C PHE A 189 -37.55 15.81 14.91
N PRO A 190 -38.36 16.73 14.35
CA PRO A 190 -37.97 17.49 13.15
C PRO A 190 -36.66 18.26 13.32
N ALA A 191 -36.45 18.90 14.47
CA ALA A 191 -35.20 19.60 14.75
C ALA A 191 -34.02 18.63 14.93
N ALA A 192 -34.24 17.44 15.49
CA ALA A 192 -33.23 16.39 15.59
C ALA A 192 -32.81 15.89 14.20
N LEU A 193 -33.75 15.68 13.28
CA LEU A 193 -33.47 15.31 11.88
C LEU A 193 -32.68 16.41 11.16
N ARG A 194 -33.07 17.69 11.31
CA ARG A 194 -32.32 18.84 10.76
C ARG A 194 -30.90 18.90 11.28
N THR A 195 -30.75 18.80 12.60
CA THR A 195 -29.43 18.82 13.25
C THR A 195 -28.55 17.68 12.73
N LEU A 196 -29.09 16.48 12.56
CA LEU A 196 -28.36 15.36 11.98
C LEU A 196 -27.97 15.62 10.52
N SER A 197 -28.89 16.15 9.71
CA SER A 197 -28.67 16.51 8.30
C SER A 197 -27.61 17.60 8.11
N ASP A 198 -27.57 18.58 9.01
CA ASP A 198 -26.57 19.66 9.03
C ASP A 198 -25.17 19.13 9.38
N ASN A 199 -25.12 18.03 10.14
CA ASN A 199 -23.89 17.36 10.55
C ASN A 199 -23.60 16.08 9.73
N ARG A 200 -24.15 15.98 8.51
CA ARG A 200 -23.99 14.80 7.62
C ARG A 200 -22.54 14.44 7.30
N GLU A 201 -21.63 15.42 7.30
CA GLU A 201 -20.20 15.15 7.07
C GLU A 201 -19.57 14.29 8.21
N ILE A 202 -20.10 14.39 9.44
CA ILE A 202 -19.58 13.70 10.63
C ILE A 202 -20.23 12.34 10.84
N TYR A 203 -21.55 12.27 10.61
CA TYR A 203 -22.35 11.06 10.80
C TYR A 203 -22.39 10.17 9.54
N GLY A 204 -22.03 10.72 8.37
CA GLY A 204 -21.82 9.98 7.14
C GLY A 204 -23.11 9.68 6.37
N ALA A 205 -23.12 8.56 5.64
CA ALA A 205 -24.16 8.22 4.67
C ALA A 205 -25.57 8.11 5.30
N SER A 206 -25.71 7.60 6.52
CA SER A 206 -27.01 7.52 7.21
C SER A 206 -27.63 8.91 7.47
N ALA A 207 -26.81 9.90 7.81
CA ALA A 207 -27.27 11.28 7.96
C ALA A 207 -27.57 11.94 6.60
N GLU A 208 -26.87 11.51 5.54
CA GLU A 208 -27.17 11.90 4.17
C GLU A 208 -28.54 11.37 3.72
N GLU A 209 -28.92 10.14 4.11
CA GLU A 209 -30.26 9.61 3.85
C GLU A 209 -31.34 10.40 4.57
N VAL A 210 -31.09 10.77 5.84
CA VAL A 210 -31.95 11.68 6.62
C VAL A 210 -32.06 13.05 5.97
N SER A 211 -30.99 13.55 5.37
CA SER A 211 -30.98 14.88 4.72
C SER A 211 -32.02 15.02 3.63
N VAL A 212 -32.41 13.92 2.98
CA VAL A 212 -33.41 13.98 1.93
C VAL A 212 -34.83 14.01 2.52
N ALA A 213 -35.08 13.39 3.69
CA ALA A 213 -36.34 13.61 4.41
C ALA A 213 -36.45 15.06 4.89
N VAL A 214 -35.35 15.60 5.45
CA VAL A 214 -35.26 17.03 5.84
C VAL A 214 -35.48 17.94 4.65
N ARG A 215 -34.87 17.65 3.49
CA ARG A 215 -35.04 18.42 2.26
C ARG A 215 -36.48 18.37 1.73
N GLN A 216 -37.16 17.23 1.84
CA GLN A 216 -38.57 17.10 1.50
C GLN A 216 -39.45 17.96 2.41
N MET A 217 -39.15 18.01 3.71
CA MET A 217 -39.84 18.86 4.66
C MET A 217 -39.57 20.35 4.42
N ASP A 218 -38.31 20.75 4.27
CA ASP A 218 -37.91 22.16 4.25
C ASP A 218 -38.08 22.83 2.88
N LEU A 219 -37.86 22.11 1.76
CA LEU A 219 -38.00 22.68 0.41
C LEU A 219 -39.38 22.47 -0.20
N PHE A 220 -40.02 21.34 0.08
CA PHE A 220 -41.29 20.96 -0.55
C PHE A 220 -42.48 21.05 0.41
N GLY A 221 -42.25 21.41 1.69
CA GLY A 221 -43.30 21.50 2.69
C GLY A 221 -44.01 20.18 3.00
N GLN A 222 -43.38 19.04 2.67
CA GLN A 222 -43.98 17.73 2.93
C GLN A 222 -44.05 17.43 4.43
N ASP A 223 -45.10 16.75 4.87
CA ASP A 223 -45.21 16.31 6.25
C ASP A 223 -44.12 15.26 6.58
N MET A 224 -43.73 15.21 7.84
CA MET A 224 -42.62 14.39 8.31
C MET A 224 -42.84 12.88 8.05
N ILE A 225 -44.08 12.39 8.15
CA ILE A 225 -44.39 10.96 7.98
C ILE A 225 -44.19 10.60 6.50
N THR A 226 -44.73 11.42 5.59
CA THR A 226 -44.55 11.26 4.14
C THR A 226 -43.07 11.39 3.74
N ALA A 227 -42.35 12.35 4.32
CA ALA A 227 -40.92 12.53 4.05
C ALA A 227 -40.06 11.33 4.52
N VAL A 228 -40.37 10.76 5.68
CA VAL A 228 -39.69 9.55 6.19
C VAL A 228 -40.05 8.31 5.36
N ARG A 229 -41.29 8.17 4.88
CA ARG A 229 -41.65 7.09 3.93
C ARG A 229 -40.96 7.26 2.58
N GLY A 230 -40.89 8.48 2.08
CA GLY A 230 -40.13 8.82 0.87
C GLY A 230 -38.63 8.55 1.02
N MET A 231 -38.12 8.57 2.26
CA MET A 231 -36.77 8.11 2.59
C MET A 231 -36.61 6.60 2.56
N ALA A 232 -37.54 5.87 3.16
CA ALA A 232 -37.52 4.42 3.17
C ALA A 232 -37.48 3.85 1.74
N GLY A 233 -38.30 4.37 0.82
CA GLY A 233 -38.41 3.85 -0.55
C GLY A 233 -37.22 4.10 -1.48
N ARG A 234 -36.15 4.77 -1.01
CA ARG A 234 -34.96 5.09 -1.84
C ARG A 234 -33.63 4.63 -1.26
N THR A 235 -33.58 4.28 0.03
CA THR A 235 -32.33 3.84 0.66
C THR A 235 -31.89 2.50 0.06
N PRO A 236 -30.59 2.30 -0.18
CA PRO A 236 -30.06 0.99 -0.59
C PRO A 236 -29.96 -0.02 0.58
N SER A 237 -30.17 0.42 1.83
CA SER A 237 -30.08 -0.41 3.04
C SER A 237 -31.45 -0.91 3.49
N GLU A 238 -31.60 -2.23 3.59
CA GLU A 238 -32.80 -2.92 4.08
C GLU A 238 -33.05 -2.65 5.57
N ASP A 239 -31.99 -2.64 6.39
CA ASP A 239 -32.06 -2.33 7.83
C ASP A 239 -32.52 -0.89 8.06
N PHE A 240 -31.97 0.06 7.28
CA PHE A 240 -32.35 1.46 7.36
C PHE A 240 -33.75 1.71 6.80
N GLN A 241 -34.15 0.98 5.74
CA GLN A 241 -35.52 1.01 5.22
C GLN A 241 -36.50 0.56 6.30
N THR A 242 -36.25 -0.59 6.92
CA THR A 242 -37.06 -1.15 8.01
C THR A 242 -37.16 -0.18 9.18
N PHE A 243 -36.04 0.43 9.58
CA PHE A 243 -36.04 1.48 10.61
C PHE A 243 -36.92 2.67 10.22
N ALA A 244 -36.81 3.18 8.99
CA ALA A 244 -37.58 4.32 8.52
C ALA A 244 -39.08 4.02 8.40
N GLU A 245 -39.47 2.83 7.95
CA GLU A 245 -40.87 2.38 7.88
C GLU A 245 -41.49 2.24 9.28
N ASN A 246 -40.75 1.63 10.21
CA ASN A 246 -41.16 1.51 11.61
C ASN A 246 -41.25 2.89 12.28
N LEU A 247 -40.30 3.78 11.99
CA LEU A 247 -40.31 5.15 12.46
C LEU A 247 -41.55 5.90 11.96
N ALA A 248 -41.87 5.81 10.66
CA ALA A 248 -43.08 6.42 10.11
C ALA A 248 -44.36 5.88 10.78
N SER A 249 -44.39 4.58 11.08
CA SER A 249 -45.51 3.93 11.79
C SER A 249 -45.65 4.41 13.25
N VAL A 250 -44.53 4.60 13.95
CA VAL A 250 -44.50 5.17 15.31
C VAL A 250 -44.96 6.62 15.30
N LEU A 251 -44.51 7.41 14.33
CA LEU A 251 -44.92 8.81 14.16
C LEU A 251 -46.41 8.93 13.84
N GLN A 252 -46.98 8.04 13.03
CA GLN A 252 -48.41 8.03 12.71
C GLN A 252 -49.27 7.60 13.89
N SER A 253 -48.82 6.62 14.67
CA SER A 253 -49.57 6.08 15.82
C SER A 253 -49.41 6.90 17.10
N GLY A 254 -48.51 7.90 17.12
CA GLY A 254 -48.26 8.74 18.29
C GLY A 254 -47.58 8.02 19.46
N ARG A 255 -47.00 6.83 19.25
CA ARG A 255 -46.28 6.08 20.29
C ARG A 255 -45.03 6.87 20.75
N SER A 256 -44.53 6.57 21.95
CA SER A 256 -43.32 7.21 22.50
C SER A 256 -42.12 6.99 21.58
N LEU A 257 -41.76 8.02 20.83
CA LEU A 257 -40.63 7.99 19.92
C LEU A 257 -39.31 7.77 20.67
N SER A 258 -39.19 8.34 21.87
CA SER A 258 -37.99 8.14 22.70
C SER A 258 -37.79 6.67 23.10
N THR A 259 -38.88 5.95 23.40
CA THR A 259 -38.84 4.52 23.74
C THR A 259 -38.48 3.69 22.51
N PHE A 260 -39.13 3.96 21.37
CA PHE A 260 -38.79 3.30 20.11
C PHE A 260 -37.31 3.51 19.72
N LEU A 261 -36.82 4.74 19.78
CA LEU A 261 -35.42 5.05 19.46
C LEU A 261 -34.44 4.39 20.44
N ARG A 262 -34.81 4.23 21.72
CA ARG A 262 -34.01 3.48 22.70
C ARG A 262 -33.90 2.00 22.32
N GLU A 263 -35.04 1.34 22.06
CA GLU A 263 -35.08 -0.07 21.69
C GLU A 263 -34.30 -0.34 20.40
N GLN A 264 -34.47 0.52 19.39
CA GLN A 264 -33.71 0.42 18.14
C GLN A 264 -32.21 0.66 18.37
N TYR A 265 -31.84 1.63 19.20
CA TYR A 265 -30.44 1.87 19.55
C TYR A 265 -29.80 0.66 20.26
N GLU A 266 -30.47 0.08 21.27
CA GLU A 266 -29.97 -1.10 21.99
C GLU A 266 -29.87 -2.32 21.08
N ARG A 267 -30.89 -2.57 20.26
CA ARG A 267 -30.87 -3.66 19.27
C ARG A 267 -29.72 -3.51 18.27
N THR A 268 -29.58 -2.34 17.65
CA THR A 268 -28.51 -2.10 16.68
C THR A 268 -27.13 -2.15 17.35
N LYS A 269 -27.01 -1.75 18.62
CA LYS A 269 -25.78 -1.88 19.39
C LYS A 269 -25.40 -3.35 19.54
N ASP A 270 -26.31 -4.20 20.03
CA ASP A 270 -26.06 -5.63 20.20
C ASP A 270 -25.75 -6.34 18.86
N GLU A 271 -26.48 -5.99 17.80
CA GLU A 271 -26.20 -6.49 16.43
C GLU A 271 -24.84 -6.01 15.91
N SER A 272 -24.40 -4.80 16.26
CA SER A 272 -23.08 -4.29 15.87
C SER A 272 -21.95 -4.96 16.64
N GLU A 273 -22.16 -5.34 17.90
CA GLU A 273 -21.18 -6.07 18.72
C GLU A 273 -20.99 -7.49 18.16
N ARG A 274 -22.07 -8.23 17.87
CA ARG A 274 -21.98 -9.58 17.26
C ARG A 274 -21.32 -9.57 15.88
N ARG A 275 -21.72 -8.64 15.00
CA ARG A 275 -21.08 -8.48 13.67
C ARG A 275 -19.57 -8.22 13.81
N GLN A 276 -19.15 -7.47 14.82
CA GLN A 276 -17.73 -7.21 15.04
C GLN A 276 -16.97 -8.45 15.50
N GLU A 277 -17.57 -9.33 16.30
CA GLU A 277 -16.97 -10.61 16.67
C GLU A 277 -16.75 -11.51 15.44
N GLU A 278 -17.77 -11.66 14.58
CA GLU A 278 -17.67 -12.39 13.31
C GLU A 278 -16.57 -11.81 12.39
N ILE A 279 -16.45 -10.48 12.36
CA ILE A 279 -15.41 -9.79 11.59
C ILE A 279 -14.01 -10.10 12.14
N LEU A 280 -13.85 -10.14 13.47
CA LEU A 280 -12.57 -10.50 14.08
C LEU A 280 -12.18 -11.94 13.72
N GLU A 281 -13.14 -12.85 13.70
CA GLU A 281 -12.93 -14.23 13.23
C GLU A 281 -12.53 -14.29 11.74
N HIS A 282 -13.14 -13.47 10.88
CA HIS A 282 -12.71 -13.39 9.49
C HIS A 282 -11.31 -12.80 9.31
N LEU A 283 -10.95 -11.76 10.09
CA LEU A 283 -9.60 -11.19 10.08
C LEU A 283 -8.56 -12.21 10.56
N ALA A 284 -8.92 -13.03 11.54
CA ALA A 284 -8.14 -14.15 12.00
C ALA A 284 -7.86 -15.17 10.88
N THR A 285 -8.90 -15.62 10.16
CA THR A 285 -8.74 -16.53 9.02
C THR A 285 -7.84 -15.92 7.94
N VAL A 286 -7.97 -14.62 7.66
CA VAL A 286 -7.12 -13.92 6.68
C VAL A 286 -5.65 -13.86 7.13
N ALA A 287 -5.40 -13.64 8.42
CA ALA A 287 -4.05 -13.64 8.97
C ALA A 287 -3.41 -15.03 8.95
N GLU A 288 -4.16 -16.08 9.26
CA GLU A 288 -3.71 -17.47 9.15
C GLU A 288 -3.41 -17.85 7.70
N ALA A 289 -4.28 -17.46 6.77
CA ALA A 289 -4.07 -17.66 5.33
C ALA A 289 -2.81 -16.94 4.83
N TYR A 290 -2.50 -15.74 5.34
CA TYR A 290 -1.27 -15.03 4.98
C TYR A 290 -0.02 -15.82 5.36
N VAL A 291 0.03 -16.32 6.59
CA VAL A 291 1.18 -17.07 7.10
C VAL A 291 1.34 -18.40 6.35
N THR A 292 0.25 -19.13 6.15
CA THR A 292 0.27 -20.45 5.51
C THR A 292 0.51 -20.37 4.00
N VAL A 293 -0.18 -19.47 3.30
CA VAL A 293 -0.11 -19.37 1.83
C VAL A 293 1.05 -18.47 1.41
N LEU A 294 1.19 -17.27 1.98
CA LEU A 294 2.15 -16.31 1.45
C LEU A 294 3.55 -16.52 2.01
N VAL A 295 3.69 -16.78 3.31
CA VAL A 295 5.00 -16.96 3.95
C VAL A 295 5.50 -18.40 3.74
N ALA A 296 4.72 -19.41 4.13
CA ALA A 296 5.18 -20.79 4.05
C ALA A 296 5.25 -21.31 2.61
N ALA A 297 4.31 -21.00 1.71
CA ALA A 297 4.41 -21.49 0.32
C ALA A 297 5.60 -20.88 -0.43
N VAL A 298 5.92 -19.59 -0.20
CA VAL A 298 7.14 -18.98 -0.73
C VAL A 298 8.37 -19.69 -0.20
N LEU A 299 8.40 -20.01 1.09
CA LEU A 299 9.50 -20.76 1.68
C LEU A 299 9.64 -22.14 1.02
N PHE A 300 8.55 -22.90 0.91
CA PHE A 300 8.55 -24.20 0.22
C PHE A 300 8.98 -24.06 -1.23
N PHE A 301 8.54 -23.01 -1.93
CA PHE A 301 8.91 -22.79 -3.32
C PHE A 301 10.39 -22.49 -3.46
N ILE A 302 10.96 -21.67 -2.57
CA ILE A 302 12.39 -21.40 -2.51
C ILE A 302 13.18 -22.68 -2.22
N THR A 303 12.79 -23.46 -1.21
CA THR A 303 13.51 -24.70 -0.86
C THR A 303 13.43 -25.74 -1.97
N ILE A 304 12.27 -25.88 -2.63
CA ILE A 304 12.09 -26.75 -3.79
C ILE A 304 12.98 -26.29 -4.95
N LEU A 305 12.91 -25.01 -5.35
CA LEU A 305 13.74 -24.47 -6.43
C LEU A 305 15.23 -24.67 -6.16
N LEU A 306 15.64 -24.55 -4.91
CA LEU A 306 17.02 -24.78 -4.53
C LEU A 306 17.42 -26.27 -4.66
N VAL A 307 16.58 -27.20 -4.20
CA VAL A 307 16.81 -28.64 -4.36
C VAL A 307 16.84 -29.06 -5.84
N PHE A 308 15.97 -28.47 -6.67
CA PHE A 308 16.02 -28.65 -8.12
C PHE A 308 17.29 -28.02 -8.72
N GLY A 309 17.73 -26.88 -8.21
CA GLY A 309 18.99 -26.22 -8.57
C GLY A 309 20.20 -27.12 -8.37
N LEU A 310 20.19 -27.95 -7.33
CA LEU A 310 21.25 -28.91 -7.04
C LEU A 310 21.30 -30.12 -7.97
N THR A 311 20.23 -30.39 -8.74
CA THR A 311 20.07 -31.69 -9.42
C THR A 311 19.86 -31.61 -10.93
N LEU A 312 19.27 -30.53 -11.46
CA LEU A 312 18.70 -30.55 -12.81
C LEU A 312 18.98 -29.30 -13.68
N ALA A 313 19.05 -28.08 -13.11
CA ALA A 313 19.14 -26.84 -13.88
C ALA A 313 19.60 -25.63 -13.05
N ASP A 314 20.05 -24.56 -13.71
CA ASP A 314 20.23 -23.25 -13.08
C ASP A 314 18.87 -22.65 -12.68
N THR A 315 18.62 -22.52 -11.37
CA THR A 315 17.37 -21.98 -10.82
C THR A 315 17.47 -20.50 -10.43
N LEU A 316 18.60 -19.84 -10.66
CA LEU A 316 18.88 -18.47 -10.23
C LEU A 316 17.82 -17.49 -10.73
N VAL A 317 17.49 -17.54 -12.03
CA VAL A 317 16.46 -16.68 -12.64
C VAL A 317 15.09 -16.87 -11.98
N PHE A 318 14.75 -18.09 -11.59
CA PHE A 318 13.49 -18.38 -10.90
C PHE A 318 13.48 -17.86 -9.48
N ILE A 319 14.59 -18.02 -8.74
CA ILE A 319 14.73 -17.46 -7.39
C ILE A 319 14.68 -15.92 -7.45
N GLN A 320 15.32 -15.30 -8.44
CA GLN A 320 15.22 -13.85 -8.70
C GLN A 320 13.78 -13.42 -8.99
N MET A 321 13.05 -14.16 -9.84
CA MET A 321 11.63 -13.89 -10.11
C MET A 321 10.78 -14.01 -8.84
N VAL A 322 11.08 -14.99 -7.98
CA VAL A 322 10.36 -15.17 -6.72
C VAL A 322 10.65 -14.02 -5.75
N GLY A 323 11.93 -13.73 -5.53
CA GLY A 323 12.41 -12.72 -4.59
C GLY A 323 12.03 -11.30 -4.96
N TYR A 324 12.28 -10.89 -6.21
CA TYR A 324 12.10 -9.51 -6.65
C TYR A 324 10.73 -9.20 -7.24
N LEU A 325 9.99 -10.20 -7.74
CA LEU A 325 8.68 -9.97 -8.36
C LEU A 325 7.54 -10.61 -7.57
N MET A 326 7.56 -11.93 -7.36
CA MET A 326 6.42 -12.64 -6.76
C MET A 326 6.16 -12.21 -5.32
N ILE A 327 7.20 -12.14 -4.46
CA ILE A 327 7.04 -11.77 -3.05
C ILE A 327 6.51 -10.33 -2.89
N PRO A 328 7.11 -9.29 -3.51
CA PRO A 328 6.56 -7.93 -3.45
C PRO A 328 5.15 -7.84 -4.00
N LEU A 329 4.87 -8.47 -5.14
CA LEU A 329 3.57 -8.43 -5.78
C LEU A 329 2.49 -9.12 -4.94
N ALA A 330 2.81 -10.29 -4.38
CA ALA A 330 1.91 -11.04 -3.51
C ALA A 330 1.60 -10.27 -2.21
N ASN A 331 2.62 -9.69 -1.57
CA ASN A 331 2.42 -8.86 -0.37
C ASN A 331 1.66 -7.57 -0.70
N ALA A 332 1.95 -6.90 -1.82
CA ALA A 332 1.22 -5.71 -2.25
C ALA A 332 -0.25 -6.03 -2.56
N GLY A 333 -0.52 -7.14 -3.25
CA GLY A 333 -1.85 -7.66 -3.50
C GLY A 333 -2.59 -7.95 -2.19
N PHE A 334 -1.91 -8.55 -1.21
CA PHE A 334 -2.46 -8.81 0.12
C PHE A 334 -2.74 -7.51 0.89
N VAL A 335 -1.84 -6.53 0.88
CA VAL A 335 -2.03 -5.20 1.49
C VAL A 335 -3.26 -4.50 0.91
N LEU A 336 -3.47 -4.59 -0.40
CA LEU A 336 -4.64 -4.04 -1.09
C LEU A 336 -5.92 -4.79 -0.73
N TYR A 337 -5.90 -6.12 -0.75
CA TYR A 337 -7.02 -6.97 -0.32
C TYR A 337 -7.44 -6.67 1.12
N LEU A 338 -6.47 -6.66 2.03
CA LEU A 338 -6.68 -6.36 3.44
C LEU A 338 -7.14 -4.90 3.61
N GLY A 339 -6.58 -3.97 2.86
CA GLY A 339 -7.00 -2.56 2.85
C GLY A 339 -8.47 -2.41 2.46
N GLN A 340 -8.91 -3.13 1.43
CA GLN A 340 -10.31 -3.15 1.02
C GLN A 340 -11.21 -3.77 2.10
N ARG A 341 -10.80 -4.89 2.70
CA ARG A 341 -11.55 -5.53 3.79
C ARG A 341 -11.63 -4.62 5.02
N LEU A 342 -10.53 -4.00 5.46
CA LEU A 342 -10.51 -3.05 6.57
C LEU A 342 -11.29 -1.77 6.28
N ALA A 343 -11.35 -1.32 5.01
CA ALA A 343 -12.14 -0.16 4.61
C ALA A 343 -13.66 -0.43 4.71
N ILE A 344 -14.11 -1.65 4.40
CA ILE A 344 -15.50 -2.11 4.60
C ILE A 344 -15.88 -2.14 6.10
N LEU A 345 -14.91 -2.06 6.99
CA LEU A 345 -15.15 -2.08 8.43
C LEU A 345 -15.18 -0.67 9.03
N GLY A 346 -15.09 0.38 8.21
CA GLY A 346 -15.01 1.77 8.65
C GLY A 346 -13.71 2.11 9.38
N ILE A 347 -12.72 1.21 9.40
CA ILE A 347 -11.47 1.31 10.16
C ILE A 347 -10.44 2.22 9.44
N GLY A 348 -10.56 2.39 8.11
CA GLY A 348 -9.58 3.12 7.28
C GLY A 348 -9.92 4.58 6.93
N ASN A 349 -11.13 5.07 7.22
CA ASN A 349 -11.58 6.37 6.73
C ASN A 349 -11.33 7.52 7.74
N ASN A 350 -10.15 8.12 7.66
CA ASN A 350 -9.76 9.32 8.45
C ASN A 350 -10.39 10.65 7.97
N LYS A 351 -11.36 10.62 7.04
CA LYS A 351 -11.95 11.83 6.42
C LYS A 351 -12.78 12.69 7.38
N THR A 352 -13.12 12.20 8.58
CA THR A 352 -13.98 12.89 9.56
C THR A 352 -13.24 13.86 10.47
N THR A 353 -11.90 13.87 10.48
CA THR A 353 -11.08 14.62 11.45
C THR A 353 -10.84 16.08 11.07
N THR A 354 -10.96 16.43 9.78
CA THR A 354 -10.75 17.80 9.25
C THR A 354 -12.01 18.67 9.33
N LEU A 355 -13.13 18.13 9.82
CA LEU A 355 -14.42 18.82 9.80
C LEU A 355 -14.54 19.86 10.92
N LEU A 356 -13.95 19.58 12.09
CA LEU A 356 -13.84 20.58 13.14
C LEU A 356 -12.99 21.77 12.68
N ASP A 357 -12.02 21.58 11.78
CA ASP A 357 -11.20 22.67 11.21
C ASP A 357 -12.03 23.64 10.35
N ARG A 358 -13.15 23.18 9.74
CA ARG A 358 -14.06 24.02 8.94
C ARG A 358 -15.06 24.82 9.78
N ARG A 359 -15.35 24.40 11.01
CA ARG A 359 -16.29 25.13 11.88
C ARG A 359 -15.67 26.48 12.25
N ALA A 360 -16.31 27.61 11.98
CA ALA A 360 -15.80 28.89 12.48
C ALA A 360 -15.96 28.91 14.02
N THR A 361 -14.87 29.15 14.76
CA THR A 361 -14.97 29.51 16.19
C THR A 361 -15.36 30.97 16.26
N THR A 362 -16.31 31.33 17.11
CA THR A 362 -16.76 32.73 17.24
C THR A 362 -15.85 33.57 18.12
N THR A 363 -15.20 32.92 19.10
CA THR A 363 -14.28 33.56 20.05
C THR A 363 -12.85 33.12 19.77
N PHE A 364 -11.90 34.05 19.84
CA PHE A 364 -10.48 33.82 19.48
C PHE A 364 -10.29 33.19 18.09
N ALA A 365 -11.13 33.56 17.12
CA ALA A 365 -11.10 33.05 15.75
C ALA A 365 -9.87 33.53 14.98
N LYS A 366 -9.24 32.66 14.18
CA LYS A 366 -8.39 33.12 13.07
C LYS A 366 -9.34 33.71 12.01
N PRO A 367 -9.06 34.88 11.42
CA PRO A 367 -9.88 35.43 10.33
C PRO A 367 -10.03 34.36 9.25
N THR A 368 -11.26 33.90 9.02
CA THR A 368 -11.56 32.96 7.96
C THR A 368 -11.67 33.70 6.64
N ASP A 369 -11.21 33.05 5.59
CA ASP A 369 -11.23 33.46 4.18
C ASP A 369 -12.66 33.85 3.75
N SER A 370 -13.06 35.09 4.02
CA SER A 370 -14.28 35.66 3.46
C SER A 370 -13.98 35.89 1.98
N GLY A 371 -14.63 35.12 1.11
CA GLY A 371 -14.57 35.30 -0.34
C GLY A 371 -14.60 36.79 -0.70
N GLY A 372 -13.65 37.19 -1.56
CA GLY A 372 -13.16 38.56 -1.70
C GLY A 372 -14.19 39.64 -1.44
N SER A 373 -13.96 40.44 -0.39
CA SER A 373 -14.62 41.73 -0.28
C SER A 373 -14.24 42.55 -1.50
N THR A 374 -15.24 42.81 -2.35
CA THR A 374 -15.11 43.80 -3.42
C THR A 374 -14.90 45.15 -2.76
N ALA A 375 -13.85 45.85 -3.15
CA ALA A 375 -13.69 47.25 -2.79
C ALA A 375 -14.84 48.06 -3.39
N THR A 376 -15.16 49.21 -2.78
CA THR A 376 -16.27 50.08 -3.19
C THR A 376 -16.11 50.65 -4.62
N ASP A 377 -14.93 50.51 -5.23
CA ASP A 377 -14.61 50.88 -6.61
C ASP A 377 -14.70 49.72 -7.61
N GLY A 378 -15.13 48.53 -7.18
CA GLY A 378 -15.22 47.33 -8.03
C GLY A 378 -13.88 46.60 -8.23
N GLY A 379 -12.83 46.99 -7.52
CA GLY A 379 -11.56 46.27 -7.48
C GLY A 379 -11.56 45.06 -6.52
N TYR A 380 -10.72 44.07 -6.81
CA TYR A 380 -10.38 43.01 -5.84
C TYR A 380 -9.27 43.53 -4.91
N ALA A 381 -9.56 43.71 -3.62
CA ALA A 381 -8.57 44.06 -2.61
C ALA A 381 -7.68 42.85 -2.24
N ASP A 382 -6.91 42.33 -3.19
CA ASP A 382 -6.16 41.07 -3.01
C ASP A 382 -4.71 41.25 -2.48
N SER A 383 -4.06 42.41 -2.58
CA SER A 383 -2.61 42.33 -2.84
C SER A 383 -1.59 42.62 -1.72
N ILE A 384 -1.92 43.18 -0.54
CA ILE A 384 -0.88 43.51 0.46
C ILE A 384 -0.99 42.70 1.75
N GLU A 385 -2.14 42.70 2.42
CA GLU A 385 -2.32 42.01 3.70
C GLU A 385 -2.20 40.48 3.55
N ARG A 386 -2.72 39.91 2.45
CA ARG A 386 -2.64 38.45 2.18
C ARG A 386 -1.22 38.00 1.92
N ARG A 387 -0.41 38.82 1.24
CA ARG A 387 1.01 38.52 0.96
C ARG A 387 1.81 38.56 2.26
N GLN A 388 1.55 39.54 3.12
CA GLN A 388 2.17 39.62 4.46
C GLN A 388 1.73 38.47 5.37
N LEU A 389 0.44 38.11 5.37
CA LEU A 389 -0.08 36.96 6.13
C LEU A 389 0.46 35.63 5.61
N ALA A 390 0.60 35.45 4.29
CA ALA A 390 1.21 34.25 3.72
C ALA A 390 2.71 34.15 4.03
N VAL A 391 3.43 35.28 4.03
CA VAL A 391 4.82 35.35 4.47
C VAL A 391 4.93 35.07 5.97
N TYR A 392 4.06 35.66 6.80
CA TYR A 392 3.97 35.36 8.23
C TYR A 392 3.63 33.90 8.47
N ASP A 393 2.68 33.30 7.76
CA ASP A 393 2.31 31.89 7.94
C ASP A 393 3.44 30.95 7.50
N ARG A 394 4.20 31.29 6.44
CA ARG A 394 5.44 30.59 6.07
C ARG A 394 6.50 30.69 7.18
N ILE A 395 6.77 31.91 7.66
CA ILE A 395 7.74 32.16 8.74
C ILE A 395 7.28 31.51 10.05
N ALA A 396 6.00 31.54 10.38
CA ALA A 396 5.42 30.96 11.58
C ALA A 396 5.45 29.42 11.53
N THR A 397 5.42 28.83 10.35
CA THR A 397 5.60 27.37 10.18
C THR A 397 7.04 26.98 10.47
N VAL A 398 8.02 27.73 9.93
CA VAL A 398 9.45 27.53 10.21
C VAL A 398 9.78 27.85 11.67
N LYS A 399 9.27 28.96 12.20
CA LYS A 399 9.44 29.36 13.61
C LYS A 399 8.93 28.26 14.53
N ARG A 400 7.73 27.71 14.29
CA ARG A 400 7.19 26.61 15.10
C ARG A 400 8.03 25.34 15.01
N LEU A 401 8.58 25.02 13.83
CA LEU A 401 9.52 23.92 13.66
C LEU A 401 10.76 24.08 14.55
N VAL A 402 11.29 25.32 14.66
CA VAL A 402 12.49 25.63 15.43
C VAL A 402 12.21 25.80 16.93
N THR A 403 11.12 26.47 17.31
CA THR A 403 10.80 26.76 18.73
C THR A 403 10.22 25.57 19.46
N SER A 404 9.57 24.63 18.77
CA SER A 404 9.00 23.44 19.37
C SER A 404 9.11 22.21 18.45
N PRO A 405 10.35 21.76 18.16
CA PRO A 405 10.61 20.66 17.22
C PRO A 405 9.92 19.37 17.67
N VAL A 406 10.08 19.01 18.94
CA VAL A 406 9.52 17.77 19.51
C VAL A 406 7.99 17.76 19.41
N GLN A 407 7.31 18.85 19.76
CA GLN A 407 5.85 18.91 19.64
C GLN A 407 5.40 18.82 18.18
N THR A 408 6.09 19.49 17.26
CA THR A 408 5.74 19.50 15.84
C THR A 408 5.80 18.11 15.22
N PHE A 409 6.83 17.32 15.54
CA PHE A 409 6.98 15.95 15.05
C PHE A 409 6.02 14.97 15.74
N LEU A 410 5.78 15.12 17.05
CA LEU A 410 4.87 14.26 17.79
C LEU A 410 3.40 14.40 17.34
N TRP A 411 2.95 15.61 16.96
CA TRP A 411 1.57 15.82 16.52
C TRP A 411 1.31 15.45 15.06
N ASN A 412 2.35 15.41 14.22
CA ASN A 412 2.24 15.00 12.83
C ASN A 412 3.41 14.07 12.44
N PRO A 413 3.30 12.76 12.71
CA PRO A 413 4.38 11.82 12.42
C PRO A 413 4.85 11.82 10.96
N SER A 414 3.96 12.12 10.00
CA SER A 414 4.33 12.24 8.58
C SER A 414 5.32 13.36 8.30
N ARG A 415 5.38 14.40 9.14
CA ARG A 415 6.35 15.50 8.98
C ARG A 415 7.78 15.07 9.24
N VAL A 416 7.98 13.98 9.97
CA VAL A 416 9.31 13.39 10.19
C VAL A 416 9.92 12.96 8.85
N LEU A 417 9.12 12.40 7.94
CA LEU A 417 9.61 11.96 6.62
C LEU A 417 10.18 13.10 5.78
N TYR A 418 9.63 14.32 5.89
CA TYR A 418 10.17 15.48 5.18
C TYR A 418 11.57 15.88 5.65
N VAL A 419 12.00 15.43 6.84
CA VAL A 419 13.33 15.69 7.37
C VAL A 419 14.22 14.46 7.21
N THR A 420 13.73 13.27 7.54
CA THR A 420 14.53 12.04 7.51
C THR A 420 14.81 11.53 6.11
N VAL A 421 13.89 11.69 5.15
CA VAL A 421 14.12 11.24 3.76
C VAL A 421 15.23 12.05 3.08
N PRO A 422 15.23 13.40 3.11
CA PRO A 422 16.37 14.15 2.56
C PRO A 422 17.70 13.83 3.25
N ILE A 423 17.71 13.63 4.57
CA ILE A 423 18.92 13.23 5.30
C ILE A 423 19.41 11.85 4.84
N ALA A 424 18.50 10.89 4.67
CA ALA A 424 18.83 9.56 4.16
C ALA A 424 19.35 9.62 2.72
N VAL A 425 18.69 10.37 1.84
CA VAL A 425 19.15 10.57 0.45
C VAL A 425 20.52 11.24 0.42
N LEU A 426 20.78 12.24 1.29
CA LEU A 426 22.09 12.87 1.41
C LEU A 426 23.14 11.88 1.92
N ALA A 427 22.82 11.05 2.91
CA ALA A 427 23.72 10.01 3.41
C ALA A 427 24.06 8.98 2.33
N VAL A 428 23.08 8.55 1.53
CA VAL A 428 23.30 7.70 0.35
C VAL A 428 24.19 8.42 -0.66
N ALA A 429 23.89 9.67 -1.01
CA ALA A 429 24.66 10.42 -1.99
C ALA A 429 26.12 10.65 -1.59
N LEU A 430 26.40 10.78 -0.29
CA LEU A 430 27.75 10.95 0.25
C LEU A 430 28.52 9.63 0.36
N ARG A 431 27.85 8.50 0.64
CA ARG A 431 28.49 7.19 0.85
C ARG A 431 28.50 6.30 -0.38
N ALA A 432 27.56 6.46 -1.30
CA ALA A 432 27.47 5.67 -2.53
C ALA A 432 28.70 5.80 -3.45
N PRO A 433 29.41 6.95 -3.56
CA PRO A 433 30.60 7.05 -4.42
C PRO A 433 31.67 6.02 -4.09
N ALA A 434 31.82 5.63 -2.82
CA ALA A 434 32.75 4.57 -2.40
C ALA A 434 32.46 3.22 -3.06
N ALA A 435 31.21 2.94 -3.45
CA ALA A 435 30.82 1.73 -4.16
C ALA A 435 31.18 1.75 -5.66
N PHE A 436 31.59 2.91 -6.19
CA PHE A 436 31.94 3.12 -7.61
C PHE A 436 33.42 3.46 -7.82
N GLU A 437 34.26 3.38 -6.78
CA GLU A 437 35.70 3.70 -6.88
C GLU A 437 36.49 2.67 -7.70
N THR A 438 35.94 1.48 -7.88
CA THR A 438 36.52 0.37 -8.65
C THR A 438 35.87 0.26 -10.03
N GLY A 439 36.54 -0.37 -11.00
CA GLY A 439 36.01 -0.56 -12.37
C GLY A 439 34.68 -1.34 -12.44
N THR A 440 34.28 -1.99 -11.35
CA THR A 440 32.99 -2.66 -11.15
C THR A 440 32.29 -2.10 -9.90
N VAL A 441 30.95 -2.15 -9.89
CA VAL A 441 30.11 -1.63 -8.79
C VAL A 441 30.10 -2.63 -7.62
N ASN A 442 30.52 -2.20 -6.44
CA ASN A 442 30.44 -3.02 -5.23
C ASN A 442 29.00 -3.03 -4.68
N LEU A 443 28.22 -4.04 -5.07
CA LEU A 443 26.81 -4.18 -4.69
C LEU A 443 26.63 -4.26 -3.17
N ARG A 444 27.54 -4.92 -2.44
CA ARG A 444 27.42 -5.11 -0.98
C ARG A 444 27.53 -3.80 -0.21
N VAL A 445 28.49 -2.95 -0.57
CA VAL A 445 28.65 -1.61 0.03
C VAL A 445 27.43 -0.72 -0.27
N LEU A 446 26.93 -0.81 -1.50
CA LEU A 446 25.72 -0.08 -1.91
C LEU A 446 24.50 -0.54 -1.09
N ASP A 447 24.31 -1.84 -0.94
CA ASP A 447 23.21 -2.44 -0.18
C ASP A 447 23.27 -2.04 1.30
N ASP A 448 24.44 -2.09 1.94
CA ASP A 448 24.63 -1.64 3.33
C ASP A 448 24.18 -0.19 3.53
N VAL A 449 24.62 0.70 2.64
CA VAL A 449 24.26 2.13 2.68
C VAL A 449 22.75 2.31 2.48
N LEU A 450 22.14 1.57 1.56
CA LEU A 450 20.70 1.62 1.29
C LEU A 450 19.89 1.10 2.48
N ILE A 451 20.26 -0.04 3.08
CA ILE A 451 19.57 -0.67 4.20
C ILE A 451 19.66 0.21 5.44
N GLN A 452 20.85 0.72 5.78
CA GLN A 452 21.03 1.64 6.92
C GLN A 452 20.19 2.91 6.76
N SER A 453 20.15 3.47 5.54
CA SER A 453 19.33 4.65 5.22
C SER A 453 17.83 4.35 5.32
N LEU A 454 17.39 3.20 4.83
CA LEU A 454 16.01 2.76 4.94
C LEU A 454 15.60 2.50 6.40
N LEU A 455 16.45 1.82 7.18
CA LEU A 455 16.25 1.60 8.61
C LEU A 455 16.17 2.91 9.38
N PHE A 456 17.02 3.90 9.08
CA PHE A 456 16.98 5.21 9.72
C PHE A 456 15.64 5.92 9.48
N VAL A 457 15.13 5.91 8.24
CA VAL A 457 13.84 6.50 7.89
C VAL A 457 12.69 5.78 8.60
N LEU A 458 12.67 4.44 8.51
CA LEU A 458 11.61 3.62 9.10
C LEU A 458 11.60 3.69 10.62
N ALA A 459 12.75 3.56 11.28
CA ALA A 459 12.86 3.60 12.74
C ALA A 459 12.47 4.97 13.31
N THR A 460 12.97 6.05 12.72
CA THR A 460 12.64 7.41 13.20
C THR A 460 11.14 7.71 13.01
N PHE A 461 10.56 7.32 11.87
CA PHE A 461 9.13 7.45 11.65
C PHE A 461 8.31 6.56 12.58
N ALA A 462 8.73 5.32 12.80
CA ALA A 462 8.09 4.35 13.70
C ALA A 462 8.03 4.87 15.14
N ILE A 463 9.13 5.44 15.65
CA ILE A 463 9.17 6.01 17.01
C ILE A 463 8.17 7.18 17.13
N ALA A 464 8.20 8.12 16.19
CA ALA A 464 7.29 9.27 16.21
C ALA A 464 5.82 8.82 16.12
N ARG A 465 5.54 7.83 15.25
CA ARG A 465 4.21 7.25 15.07
C ARG A 465 3.73 6.53 16.33
N GLU A 466 4.57 5.71 16.95
CA GLU A 466 4.23 4.96 18.17
C GLU A 466 3.95 5.92 19.34
N LEU A 467 4.74 6.98 19.51
CA LEU A 467 4.50 7.98 20.56
C LEU A 467 3.18 8.73 20.37
N TYR A 468 2.87 9.14 19.13
CA TYR A 468 1.59 9.75 18.77
C TYR A 468 0.42 8.82 19.07
N THR A 469 0.50 7.58 18.61
CA THR A 469 -0.55 6.57 18.79
C THR A 469 -0.75 6.21 20.26
N ARG A 470 0.33 6.09 21.06
CA ARG A 470 0.25 5.88 22.52
C ARG A 470 -0.46 7.03 23.23
N ARG A 471 -0.20 8.28 22.84
CA ARG A 471 -0.88 9.44 23.43
C ARG A 471 -2.38 9.40 23.13
N ILE A 472 -2.76 9.17 21.87
CA ILE A 472 -4.17 9.06 21.48
C ILE A 472 -4.89 7.95 22.24
N ARG A 473 -4.28 6.75 22.31
CA ARG A 473 -4.86 5.61 23.04
C ARG A 473 -5.13 5.95 24.50
N ARG A 474 -4.23 6.69 25.16
CA ARG A 474 -4.43 7.13 26.55
C ARG A 474 -5.57 8.14 26.68
N ILE A 475 -5.66 9.11 25.77
CA ILE A 475 -6.74 10.11 25.73
C ILE A 475 -8.09 9.41 25.57
N GLU A 476 -8.22 8.54 24.57
CA GLU A 476 -9.46 7.83 24.29
C GLU A 476 -9.88 6.86 25.41
N ALA A 477 -8.92 6.27 26.12
CA ALA A 477 -9.21 5.43 27.29
C ALA A 477 -9.79 6.23 28.46
N SER A 478 -9.41 7.50 28.61
CA SER A 478 -9.94 8.40 29.66
C SER A 478 -11.24 9.12 29.27
N THR A 479 -11.60 9.20 27.99
CA THR A 479 -12.79 9.95 27.55
C THR A 479 -14.11 9.45 28.16
N PRO A 480 -14.41 8.13 28.20
CA PRO A 480 -15.68 7.67 28.74
C PRO A 480 -15.87 8.07 30.20
N GLU A 481 -14.81 7.99 31.00
CA GLU A 481 -14.81 8.36 32.42
C GLU A 481 -15.05 9.87 32.61
N LEU A 482 -14.41 10.73 31.79
CA LEU A 482 -14.67 12.17 31.81
C LEU A 482 -16.14 12.47 31.53
N LEU A 483 -16.70 11.88 30.47
CA LEU A 483 -18.09 12.10 30.08
C LEU A 483 -19.07 11.57 31.14
N GLU A 484 -18.77 10.44 31.76
CA GLU A 484 -19.56 9.84 32.83
C GLU A 484 -19.64 10.73 34.08
N ARG A 485 -18.50 11.34 34.47
CA ARG A 485 -18.45 12.30 35.57
C ARG A 485 -19.23 13.57 35.24
N LEU A 486 -19.04 14.12 34.04
CA LEU A 486 -19.80 15.29 33.58
C LEU A 486 -21.31 14.99 33.53
N ALA A 487 -21.70 13.79 33.08
CA ALA A 487 -23.09 13.34 33.06
C ALA A 487 -23.67 13.32 34.48
N SER A 488 -22.95 12.71 35.43
CA SER A 488 -23.41 12.55 36.80
C SER A 488 -23.56 13.90 37.54
N LEU A 489 -22.63 14.84 37.33
CA LEU A 489 -22.71 16.19 37.89
C LEU A 489 -23.84 17.01 37.27
N ASN A 490 -24.05 16.89 35.95
CA ASN A 490 -25.15 17.58 35.30
C ASN A 490 -26.52 16.99 35.66
N GLU A 491 -26.63 15.66 35.83
CA GLU A 491 -27.84 15.00 36.36
C GLU A 491 -28.12 15.41 37.82
N ALA A 492 -27.09 15.78 38.58
CA ALA A 492 -27.21 16.38 39.91
C ALA A 492 -27.60 17.88 39.89
N GLY A 493 -27.78 18.48 38.70
CA GLY A 493 -28.27 19.84 38.53
C GLY A 493 -27.20 20.89 38.22
N MET A 494 -25.91 20.53 38.20
CA MET A 494 -24.84 21.48 37.86
C MET A 494 -24.88 21.83 36.37
N THR A 495 -24.48 23.05 36.01
CA THR A 495 -24.33 23.42 34.59
C THR A 495 -23.16 22.65 33.95
N VAL A 496 -23.09 22.58 32.62
CA VAL A 496 -21.96 21.94 31.92
C VAL A 496 -20.63 22.61 32.28
N VAL A 497 -20.64 23.93 32.48
CA VAL A 497 -19.46 24.73 32.84
C VAL A 497 -19.01 24.44 34.26
N GLU A 498 -19.95 24.45 35.21
CA GLU A 498 -19.70 24.10 36.61
C GLU A 498 -19.24 22.65 36.77
N SER A 499 -19.80 21.74 35.96
CA SER A 499 -19.36 20.34 35.92
C SER A 499 -17.90 20.23 35.43
N LEU A 500 -17.49 21.01 34.43
CA LEU A 500 -16.10 21.10 33.97
C LEU A 500 -15.17 21.64 35.06
N GLU A 501 -15.58 22.69 35.78
CA GLU A 501 -14.84 23.24 36.91
C GLU A 501 -14.66 22.22 38.03
N ARG A 502 -15.73 21.48 38.38
CA ARG A 502 -15.70 20.49 39.46
C ARG A 502 -14.82 19.28 39.14
N VAL A 503 -14.78 18.88 37.87
CA VAL A 503 -13.93 17.78 37.38
C VAL A 503 -12.47 18.23 37.25
N ARG A 504 -12.22 19.51 37.00
CA ARG A 504 -10.88 20.08 37.02
C ARG A 504 -10.20 19.83 38.38
N GLY A 505 -8.96 19.36 38.36
CA GLY A 505 -8.21 19.00 39.57
C GLY A 505 -8.55 17.61 40.13
N THR A 506 -9.50 16.88 39.54
CA THR A 506 -9.64 15.44 39.77
C THR A 506 -8.75 14.66 38.81
N ASP A 507 -8.33 13.44 39.16
CA ASP A 507 -7.57 12.60 38.24
C ASP A 507 -8.48 12.08 37.12
N VAL A 508 -8.31 12.66 35.92
CA VAL A 508 -8.96 12.24 34.67
C VAL A 508 -7.93 11.59 33.72
N GLY A 509 -6.78 11.17 34.26
CA GLY A 509 -5.70 10.56 33.50
C GLY A 509 -5.12 11.50 32.44
N ALA A 510 -5.01 11.00 31.21
CA ALA A 510 -4.38 11.71 30.10
C ALA A 510 -5.19 12.92 29.56
N LEU A 511 -6.44 13.07 29.99
CA LEU A 511 -7.28 14.21 29.64
C LEU A 511 -7.13 15.41 30.57
N SER A 512 -6.45 15.26 31.71
CA SER A 512 -6.33 16.33 32.71
C SER A 512 -5.78 17.64 32.11
N GLU A 513 -4.69 17.56 31.31
CA GLU A 513 -4.15 18.73 30.59
C GLU A 513 -5.16 19.38 29.63
N GLU A 514 -6.01 18.57 29.00
CA GLU A 514 -6.98 19.07 28.03
C GLU A 514 -8.21 19.67 28.71
N VAL A 515 -8.63 19.11 29.85
CA VAL A 515 -9.68 19.70 30.72
C VAL A 515 -9.21 21.06 31.24
N ASP A 516 -7.95 21.16 31.70
CA ASP A 516 -7.38 22.44 32.13
C ASP A 516 -7.34 23.48 30.99
N ARG A 517 -7.02 23.06 29.76
CA ARG A 517 -7.07 23.94 28.59
C ARG A 517 -8.49 24.39 28.24
N ILE A 518 -9.47 23.48 28.29
CA ILE A 518 -10.88 23.83 28.05
C ILE A 518 -11.35 24.83 29.10
N TRP A 519 -11.01 24.60 30.37
CA TRP A 519 -11.35 25.51 31.46
C TRP A 519 -10.65 26.87 31.32
N ALA A 520 -9.37 26.89 30.96
CA ALA A 520 -8.63 28.12 30.70
C ALA A 520 -9.26 28.91 29.55
N ASP A 521 -9.67 28.23 28.48
CA ASP A 521 -10.38 28.83 27.35
C ASP A 521 -11.69 29.51 27.79
N VAL A 522 -12.48 28.82 28.62
CA VAL A 522 -13.75 29.34 29.15
C VAL A 522 -13.53 30.51 30.12
N THR A 523 -12.52 30.41 30.99
CA THR A 523 -12.18 31.48 31.95
C THR A 523 -11.66 32.73 31.23
N MET A 524 -10.98 32.56 30.10
CA MET A 524 -10.57 33.66 29.20
C MET A 524 -11.74 34.26 28.39
N GLY A 525 -12.99 33.82 28.64
CA GLY A 525 -14.18 34.35 28.00
C GLY A 525 -14.58 33.67 26.69
N ALA A 526 -13.97 32.52 26.34
CA ALA A 526 -14.42 31.75 25.18
C ALA A 526 -15.71 30.99 25.48
N ASN A 527 -16.58 30.90 24.48
CA ASN A 527 -17.74 30.00 24.54
C ASN A 527 -17.28 28.56 24.74
N VAL A 528 -18.01 27.80 25.57
CA VAL A 528 -17.71 26.39 25.87
C VAL A 528 -17.73 25.55 24.58
N GLU A 529 -18.60 25.89 23.64
CA GLU A 529 -18.66 25.21 22.34
C GLU A 529 -17.39 25.47 21.51
N ASP A 530 -16.84 26.68 21.56
CA ASP A 530 -15.59 27.05 20.89
C ASP A 530 -14.40 26.34 21.55
N ALA A 531 -14.39 26.24 22.89
CA ALA A 531 -13.38 25.51 23.65
C ALA A 531 -13.41 24.00 23.33
N LEU A 532 -14.59 23.38 23.29
CA LEU A 532 -14.77 21.98 22.90
C LEU A 532 -14.41 21.75 21.43
N THR A 533 -14.73 22.71 20.54
CA THR A 533 -14.32 22.64 19.13
C THR A 533 -12.79 22.65 19.01
N ARG A 534 -12.10 23.54 19.74
CA ARG A 534 -10.63 23.60 19.77
C ARG A 534 -10.02 22.32 20.36
N PHE A 535 -10.60 21.78 21.42
CA PHE A 535 -10.23 20.47 21.97
C PHE A 535 -10.31 19.36 20.92
N GLY A 536 -11.43 19.25 20.20
CA GLY A 536 -11.59 18.25 19.15
C GLY A 536 -10.60 18.45 17.98
N ARG A 537 -10.30 19.70 17.59
CA ARG A 537 -9.27 20.03 16.57
C ARG A 537 -7.84 19.65 16.98
N ARG A 538 -7.54 19.62 18.28
CA ARG A 538 -6.21 19.22 18.77
C ARG A 538 -6.05 17.71 18.76
N ILE A 539 -7.06 16.97 19.23
CA ILE A 539 -6.98 15.51 19.36
C ILE A 539 -7.17 14.80 18.01
N ARG A 540 -8.01 15.35 17.12
CA ARG A 540 -8.19 14.87 15.74
C ARG A 540 -8.48 13.37 15.61
N THR A 541 -9.30 12.83 16.51
CA THR A 541 -9.84 11.48 16.32
C THR A 541 -11.31 11.53 15.92
N THR A 542 -11.74 10.53 15.16
CA THR A 542 -13.12 10.38 14.72
C THR A 542 -14.09 10.29 15.89
N SER A 543 -13.73 9.55 16.94
CA SER A 543 -14.57 9.38 18.14
C SER A 543 -14.71 10.72 18.88
N MET A 544 -13.61 11.45 19.11
CA MET A 544 -13.68 12.75 19.78
C MET A 544 -14.45 13.79 18.98
N SER A 545 -14.27 13.82 17.65
CA SER A 545 -15.00 14.77 16.79
C SER A 545 -16.51 14.55 16.84
N ARG A 546 -16.95 13.29 16.89
CA ARG A 546 -18.37 12.92 17.04
C ARG A 546 -18.92 13.29 18.42
N VAL A 547 -18.21 12.94 19.49
CA VAL A 547 -18.59 13.30 20.86
C VAL A 547 -18.74 14.81 20.99
N VAL A 548 -17.71 15.58 20.60
CA VAL A 548 -17.72 17.04 20.64
C VAL A 548 -18.90 17.60 19.86
N THR A 549 -19.18 17.06 18.67
CA THR A 549 -20.30 17.51 17.83
C THR A 549 -21.66 17.21 18.46
N LEU A 550 -21.84 16.02 19.03
CA LEU A 550 -23.05 15.67 19.78
C LEU A 550 -23.26 16.64 20.95
N LEU A 551 -22.22 16.92 21.73
CA LEU A 551 -22.29 17.83 22.87
C LEU A 551 -22.60 19.26 22.46
N ILE A 552 -21.93 19.79 21.42
CA ILE A 552 -22.16 21.16 20.93
C ILE A 552 -23.60 21.32 20.44
N ASN A 553 -24.10 20.37 19.63
CA ASN A 553 -25.47 20.47 19.11
C ASN A 553 -26.52 20.29 20.22
N ALA A 554 -26.24 19.41 21.18
CA ALA A 554 -27.10 19.24 22.35
C ALA A 554 -27.22 20.52 23.18
N MET A 555 -26.11 21.20 23.47
CA MET A 555 -26.11 22.44 24.24
C MET A 555 -26.90 23.56 23.55
N ARG A 556 -26.91 23.61 22.22
CA ARG A 556 -27.68 24.62 21.46
C ARG A 556 -29.19 24.38 21.49
N SER A 557 -29.62 23.12 21.58
CA SER A 557 -31.02 22.74 21.38
C SER A 557 -31.75 22.37 22.68
N SER A 558 -31.04 22.05 23.77
CA SER A 558 -31.63 21.61 25.03
C SER A 558 -30.82 22.02 26.27
N GLY A 559 -31.51 22.21 27.40
CA GLY A 559 -30.90 22.38 28.73
C GLY A 559 -30.65 21.08 29.51
N LYS A 560 -31.06 19.90 29.01
CA LYS A 560 -30.90 18.60 29.70
C LYS A 560 -29.70 17.83 29.16
N MET A 561 -28.50 18.17 29.62
CA MET A 561 -27.24 17.62 29.11
C MET A 561 -26.86 16.26 29.70
N GLY A 562 -27.29 15.96 30.92
CA GLY A 562 -26.96 14.74 31.66
C GLY A 562 -27.23 13.45 30.87
N PRO A 563 -28.47 13.22 30.39
CA PRO A 563 -28.78 12.04 29.61
C PRO A 563 -28.00 11.95 28.27
N ILE A 564 -27.64 13.08 27.68
CA ILE A 564 -26.86 13.14 26.42
C ILE A 564 -25.40 12.79 26.68
N LEU A 565 -24.81 13.36 27.73
CA LEU A 565 -23.46 13.04 28.21
C LEU A 565 -23.35 11.55 28.56
N ARG A 566 -24.37 10.96 29.19
CA ARG A 566 -24.44 9.51 29.48
C ARG A 566 -24.40 8.67 28.20
N ILE A 567 -25.21 9.00 27.20
CA ILE A 567 -25.22 8.30 25.92
C ILE A 567 -23.86 8.45 25.20
N ALA A 568 -23.25 9.63 25.27
CA ALA A 568 -21.91 9.87 24.73
C ALA A 568 -20.84 9.06 25.47
N ALA A 569 -20.94 8.92 26.79
CA ALA A 569 -20.06 8.09 27.62
C ALA A 569 -20.18 6.60 27.26
N ASP A 570 -21.41 6.09 27.15
CA ASP A 570 -21.69 4.71 26.73
C ASP A 570 -21.12 4.42 25.33
N GLN A 571 -21.33 5.33 24.38
CA GLN A 571 -20.79 5.21 23.03
C GLN A 571 -19.25 5.26 23.01
N ALA A 572 -18.63 6.14 23.80
CA ALA A 572 -17.18 6.19 23.92
C ALA A 572 -16.62 4.91 24.56
N ARG A 573 -17.35 4.33 25.52
CA ARG A 573 -16.96 3.08 26.21
C ARG A 573 -17.06 1.87 25.29
N SER A 574 -18.12 1.75 24.50
CA SER A 574 -18.22 0.68 23.49
C SER A 574 -17.12 0.83 22.44
N ASP A 575 -16.94 2.02 21.86
CA ASP A 575 -15.86 2.32 20.90
C ASP A 575 -14.47 1.90 21.46
N TYR A 576 -14.19 2.19 22.73
CA TYR A 576 -12.93 1.83 23.38
C TYR A 576 -12.79 0.32 23.62
N ARG A 577 -13.82 -0.35 24.17
CA ARG A 577 -13.81 -1.80 24.43
C ARG A 577 -13.55 -2.59 23.15
N LEU A 578 -14.24 -2.22 22.07
CA LEU A 578 -14.13 -2.86 20.76
C LEU A 578 -12.71 -2.74 20.18
N ARG A 579 -12.08 -1.55 20.29
CA ARG A 579 -10.68 -1.36 19.85
C ARG A 579 -9.70 -2.19 20.68
N ARG A 580 -9.95 -2.31 21.98
CA ARG A 580 -9.11 -3.12 22.88
C ARG A 580 -9.19 -4.59 22.53
N GLN A 581 -10.40 -5.13 22.36
CA GLN A 581 -10.64 -6.52 21.98
C GLN A 581 -9.98 -6.85 20.64
N ARG A 582 -10.20 -6.01 19.61
CA ARG A 582 -9.54 -6.14 18.32
C ARG A 582 -8.02 -6.21 18.45
N ARG A 583 -7.42 -5.29 19.22
CA ARG A 583 -5.96 -5.27 19.40
C ARG A 583 -5.45 -6.53 20.09
N GLN A 584 -6.21 -7.08 21.04
CA GLN A 584 -5.84 -8.31 21.73
C GLN A 584 -5.85 -9.51 20.79
N GLU A 585 -6.91 -9.67 19.99
CA GLU A 585 -6.99 -10.71 18.96
C GLU A 585 -5.89 -10.55 17.91
N MET A 586 -5.73 -9.33 17.37
CA MET A 586 -4.72 -9.06 16.35
C MET A 586 -3.27 -9.17 16.87
N LEU A 587 -3.04 -9.06 18.19
CA LEU A 587 -1.71 -9.27 18.78
C LEU A 587 -1.26 -10.72 18.60
N THR A 588 -2.15 -11.68 18.83
CA THR A 588 -1.84 -13.11 18.65
C THR A 588 -1.36 -13.40 17.23
N TYR A 589 -2.04 -12.85 16.22
CA TYR A 589 -1.64 -13.01 14.82
C TYR A 589 -0.35 -12.29 14.48
N LEU A 590 -0.13 -11.10 15.03
CA LEU A 590 1.15 -10.40 14.90
C LEU A 590 2.28 -11.26 15.45
N VAL A 591 2.10 -11.91 16.60
CA VAL A 591 3.10 -12.84 17.17
C VAL A 591 3.37 -14.01 16.22
N VAL A 592 2.33 -14.63 15.64
CA VAL A 592 2.50 -15.70 14.65
C VAL A 592 3.31 -15.21 13.45
N ILE A 593 3.00 -14.03 12.90
CA ILE A 593 3.74 -13.45 11.77
C ILE A 593 5.22 -13.25 12.12
N TYR A 594 5.54 -12.79 13.33
CA TYR A 594 6.91 -12.66 13.81
C TYR A 594 7.64 -14.00 13.90
N ILE A 595 6.98 -15.03 14.43
CA ILE A 595 7.54 -16.38 14.51
C ILE A 595 7.79 -16.94 13.11
N SER A 596 6.83 -16.81 12.20
CA SER A 596 6.98 -17.30 10.82
C SER A 596 8.09 -16.58 10.06
N PHE A 597 8.23 -15.27 10.27
CA PHE A 597 9.37 -14.53 9.73
C PHE A 597 10.71 -15.00 10.30
N LEU A 598 10.78 -15.26 11.62
CA LEU A 598 11.98 -15.80 12.25
C LEU A 598 12.32 -17.20 11.72
N VAL A 599 11.33 -18.08 11.57
CA VAL A 599 11.50 -19.42 10.97
C VAL A 599 12.00 -19.31 9.54
N PHE A 600 11.43 -18.40 8.75
CA PHE A 600 11.89 -18.12 7.39
C PHE A 600 13.34 -17.63 7.36
N LEU A 601 13.70 -16.72 8.27
CA LEU A 601 15.07 -16.22 8.39
C LEU A 601 16.06 -17.33 8.77
N VAL A 602 15.69 -18.18 9.73
CA VAL A 602 16.50 -19.35 10.12
C VAL A 602 16.70 -20.31 8.95
N ILE A 603 15.65 -20.58 8.17
CA ILE A 603 15.73 -21.49 7.02
C ILE A 603 16.59 -20.89 5.91
N ILE A 604 16.45 -19.61 5.57
CA ILE A 604 17.31 -18.97 4.56
C ILE A 604 18.76 -18.93 5.03
N ALA A 605 19.02 -18.59 6.29
CA ALA A 605 20.38 -18.62 6.85
C ALA A 605 20.97 -20.03 6.80
N SER A 606 20.17 -21.06 7.11
CA SER A 606 20.60 -22.46 7.05
C SER A 606 20.89 -22.90 5.61
N VAL A 607 20.05 -22.47 4.67
CA VAL A 607 20.26 -22.68 3.23
C VAL A 607 21.57 -22.05 2.75
N GLN A 608 21.85 -20.82 3.16
CA GLN A 608 23.06 -20.11 2.77
C GLN A 608 24.32 -20.76 3.36
N GLU A 609 24.29 -21.21 4.61
CA GLU A 609 25.48 -21.76 5.28
C GLU A 609 25.72 -23.24 4.98
N VAL A 610 24.66 -24.02 4.80
CA VAL A 610 24.78 -25.48 4.61
C VAL A 610 24.69 -25.87 3.14
N LEU A 611 23.80 -25.24 2.39
CA LEU A 611 23.35 -25.76 1.09
C LEU A 611 24.00 -25.05 -0.10
N VAL A 612 24.15 -23.72 -0.06
CA VAL A 612 24.84 -22.96 -1.14
C VAL A 612 26.30 -23.39 -1.26
N PRO A 613 27.07 -23.58 -0.18
CA PRO A 613 28.44 -24.06 -0.29
C PRO A 613 28.57 -25.47 -0.84
N ALA A 614 27.59 -26.34 -0.57
CA ALA A 614 27.53 -27.71 -1.05
C ALA A 614 27.30 -27.83 -2.57
N LEU A 615 27.00 -26.71 -3.26
CA LEU A 615 26.99 -26.67 -4.72
C LEU A 615 28.40 -27.00 -5.26
N PRO A 616 28.56 -27.91 -6.22
CA PRO A 616 29.87 -28.26 -6.77
C PRO A 616 30.55 -27.04 -7.40
N SER A 617 31.84 -26.85 -7.10
CA SER A 617 32.65 -25.70 -7.59
C SER A 617 33.21 -25.89 -9.00
N SER A 618 33.30 -27.14 -9.45
CA SER A 618 33.85 -27.53 -10.75
C SER A 618 33.39 -28.95 -11.07
N VAL A 619 32.89 -29.19 -12.27
CA VAL A 619 32.64 -30.55 -12.79
C VAL A 619 33.71 -30.83 -13.85
N PRO A 620 34.60 -31.82 -13.63
CA PRO A 620 35.62 -32.16 -14.63
C PRO A 620 34.96 -32.52 -15.96
N THR A 621 35.39 -31.87 -17.04
CA THR A 621 34.98 -32.24 -18.41
C THR A 621 35.55 -33.62 -18.74
N PRO A 622 34.73 -34.63 -19.11
CA PRO A 622 35.25 -35.95 -19.48
C PRO A 622 36.18 -35.88 -20.70
N GLU A 623 37.38 -36.44 -20.59
CA GLU A 623 38.42 -36.45 -21.65
C GLU A 623 38.01 -37.13 -22.97
N ASN A 624 36.87 -37.82 -23.03
CA ASN A 624 36.43 -38.59 -24.21
C ASN A 624 34.95 -38.35 -24.56
N THR A 625 34.66 -37.24 -25.22
CA THR A 625 33.31 -36.85 -25.66
C THR A 625 32.97 -37.24 -27.10
N GLY A 626 33.92 -37.81 -27.86
CA GLY A 626 33.75 -38.11 -29.29
C GLY A 626 32.75 -39.22 -29.67
N ARG A 627 32.08 -39.89 -28.71
CA ARG A 627 31.29 -41.10 -28.99
C ARG A 627 29.78 -41.03 -28.70
N LEU A 628 29.30 -39.99 -28.01
CA LEU A 628 27.90 -39.93 -27.55
C LEU A 628 27.09 -38.73 -28.07
N GLY A 629 27.67 -37.83 -28.86
CA GLY A 629 26.91 -36.72 -29.48
C GLY A 629 26.25 -35.76 -28.49
N VAL A 630 26.67 -35.79 -27.23
CA VAL A 630 26.20 -34.87 -26.17
C VAL A 630 27.01 -33.57 -26.31
N ASN A 631 26.30 -32.45 -26.33
CA ASN A 631 26.88 -31.14 -26.53
C ASN A 631 27.68 -30.72 -25.29
N VAL A 632 28.99 -30.49 -25.45
CA VAL A 632 29.94 -30.22 -24.35
C VAL A 632 29.57 -28.93 -23.61
N ASP A 633 29.08 -27.92 -24.34
CA ASP A 633 28.58 -26.65 -23.76
C ASP A 633 27.41 -26.82 -22.79
N GLN A 634 26.57 -27.85 -22.97
CA GLN A 634 25.45 -28.12 -22.05
C GLN A 634 25.90 -28.81 -20.76
N PHE A 635 27.01 -29.54 -20.79
CA PHE A 635 27.55 -30.24 -19.62
C PHE A 635 28.48 -29.33 -18.81
N ALA A 636 29.24 -28.45 -19.46
CA ALA A 636 30.06 -27.43 -18.82
C ALA A 636 29.22 -26.41 -18.02
N ARG A 637 28.04 -26.04 -18.53
CA ARG A 637 27.07 -25.18 -17.82
C ARG A 637 26.45 -25.81 -16.56
N LEU A 638 26.57 -27.13 -16.36
CA LEU A 638 26.11 -27.79 -15.12
C LEU A 638 27.11 -27.61 -13.97
N GLY A 639 28.36 -27.21 -14.25
CA GLY A 639 29.41 -27.01 -13.25
C GLY A 639 29.69 -25.55 -12.89
N GLN A 640 29.19 -24.58 -13.66
CA GLN A 640 29.37 -23.15 -13.43
C GLN A 640 28.16 -22.56 -12.69
N VAL A 641 28.06 -22.84 -11.38
CA VAL A 641 27.02 -22.25 -10.54
C VAL A 641 27.59 -21.04 -9.81
N ASP A 642 27.04 -19.85 -10.08
CA ASP A 642 27.46 -18.59 -9.44
C ASP A 642 27.00 -18.52 -7.98
N LYS A 643 27.82 -19.05 -7.07
CA LYS A 643 27.51 -19.10 -5.62
C LYS A 643 27.28 -17.70 -5.03
N ALA A 644 28.00 -16.67 -5.50
CA ALA A 644 27.84 -15.30 -5.01
C ALA A 644 26.47 -14.72 -5.40
N ALA A 645 26.00 -14.99 -6.62
CA ALA A 645 24.67 -14.56 -7.07
C ALA A 645 23.54 -15.17 -6.25
N TYR A 646 23.60 -16.46 -5.91
CA TYR A 646 22.59 -17.10 -5.04
C TYR A 646 22.57 -16.47 -3.64
N THR A 647 23.74 -16.28 -3.02
CA THR A 647 23.85 -15.64 -1.69
C THR A 647 23.26 -14.23 -1.69
N LEU A 648 23.57 -13.42 -2.71
CA LEU A 648 23.03 -12.07 -2.84
C LEU A 648 21.50 -12.05 -3.04
N VAL A 649 20.97 -12.96 -3.87
CA VAL A 649 19.52 -13.05 -4.08
C VAL A 649 18.80 -13.51 -2.81
N PHE A 650 19.36 -14.45 -2.04
CA PHE A 650 18.78 -14.86 -0.76
C PHE A 650 18.79 -13.73 0.28
N PHE A 651 19.89 -12.97 0.36
CA PHE A 651 19.98 -11.78 1.18
C PHE A 651 18.88 -10.77 0.82
N HIS A 652 18.75 -10.40 -0.46
CA HIS A 652 17.70 -9.49 -0.91
C HIS A 652 16.30 -10.01 -0.67
N THR A 653 16.07 -11.31 -0.90
CA THR A 653 14.78 -11.96 -0.66
C THR A 653 14.40 -11.85 0.82
N ALA A 654 15.37 -12.03 1.73
CA ALA A 654 15.11 -11.90 3.16
C ALA A 654 14.80 -10.46 3.58
N LEU A 655 15.50 -9.47 3.04
CA LEU A 655 15.24 -8.04 3.31
C LEU A 655 13.87 -7.60 2.77
N ILE A 656 13.56 -7.98 1.54
CA ILE A 656 12.26 -7.70 0.90
C ILE A 656 11.14 -8.33 1.71
N GLN A 657 11.28 -9.60 2.10
CA GLN A 657 10.30 -10.27 2.94
C GLN A 657 10.16 -9.58 4.30
N ALA A 658 11.27 -9.20 4.95
CA ALA A 658 11.24 -8.49 6.24
C ALA A 658 10.46 -7.16 6.16
N LEU A 659 10.70 -6.39 5.10
CA LEU A 659 10.02 -5.13 4.83
C LEU A 659 8.51 -5.35 4.59
N CYS A 660 8.19 -6.23 3.65
CA CYS A 660 6.81 -6.53 3.23
C CYS A 660 5.98 -7.15 4.37
N THR A 661 6.49 -8.19 5.01
CA THR A 661 5.85 -8.87 6.15
C THR A 661 5.71 -7.94 7.34
N GLY A 662 6.67 -7.04 7.59
CA GLY A 662 6.54 -6.02 8.62
C GLY A 662 5.39 -5.05 8.36
N PHE A 663 5.24 -4.55 7.13
CA PHE A 663 4.11 -3.70 6.76
C PHE A 663 2.76 -4.41 6.87
N VAL A 664 2.68 -5.66 6.38
CA VAL A 664 1.48 -6.49 6.50
C VAL A 664 1.14 -6.74 7.97
N GLY A 665 2.14 -7.09 8.79
CA GLY A 665 1.99 -7.34 10.22
C GLY A 665 1.43 -6.16 10.99
N GLY A 666 1.86 -4.93 10.69
CA GLY A 666 1.25 -3.74 11.32
C GLY A 666 -0.10 -3.34 10.76
N GLN A 667 -0.37 -3.60 9.48
CA GLN A 667 -1.70 -3.38 8.93
C GLN A 667 -2.73 -4.33 9.55
N LEU A 668 -2.37 -5.60 9.78
CA LEU A 668 -3.18 -6.57 10.53
C LEU A 668 -3.27 -6.18 12.01
N GLY A 669 -2.14 -5.96 12.67
CA GLY A 669 -2.04 -5.67 14.10
C GLY A 669 -2.75 -4.38 14.55
N GLU A 670 -2.57 -3.30 13.79
CA GLU A 670 -2.96 -1.95 14.20
C GLU A 670 -3.97 -1.28 13.26
N GLY A 671 -4.29 -1.90 12.12
CA GLY A 671 -5.32 -1.46 11.19
C GLY A 671 -4.86 -0.41 10.17
N SER A 672 -3.58 -0.01 10.15
CA SER A 672 -3.07 0.92 9.14
C SER A 672 -1.66 0.61 8.69
N LEU A 673 -1.35 0.90 7.41
CA LEU A 673 -0.03 0.69 6.84
C LEU A 673 1.06 1.54 7.52
N ARG A 674 0.70 2.75 7.98
CA ARG A 674 1.64 3.66 8.68
C ARG A 674 2.12 3.07 10.00
N ASP A 675 1.26 2.30 10.64
CA ASP A 675 1.56 1.59 11.88
C ASP A 675 2.47 0.37 11.62
N GLY A 676 2.52 -0.14 10.38
CA GLY A 676 3.47 -1.17 9.93
C GLY A 676 4.93 -0.75 9.89
N ALA A 677 5.25 0.54 9.86
CA ALA A 677 6.64 0.99 9.79
C ALA A 677 7.49 0.52 10.97
N LYS A 678 6.92 0.35 12.18
CA LYS A 678 7.65 -0.17 13.33
C LYS A 678 7.99 -1.65 13.19
N HIS A 679 7.07 -2.42 12.63
CA HIS A 679 7.25 -3.86 12.42
C HIS A 679 8.25 -4.10 11.29
N ALA A 680 8.13 -3.34 10.21
CA ALA A 680 9.11 -3.31 9.12
C ALA A 680 10.51 -2.92 9.62
N ALA A 681 10.64 -1.87 10.45
CA ALA A 681 11.94 -1.49 11.02
C ALA A 681 12.55 -2.59 11.90
N ILE A 682 11.74 -3.24 12.76
CA ILE A 682 12.22 -4.32 13.64
C ILE A 682 12.63 -5.54 12.80
N MET A 683 11.77 -6.01 11.89
CA MET A 683 12.05 -7.20 11.08
C MET A 683 13.24 -6.97 10.13
N LEU A 684 13.30 -5.81 9.46
CA LEU A 684 14.42 -5.45 8.60
C LEU A 684 15.71 -5.35 9.40
N GLY A 685 15.66 -4.78 10.61
CA GLY A 685 16.82 -4.69 11.50
C GLY A 685 17.30 -6.07 11.95
N VAL A 686 16.38 -6.97 12.31
CA VAL A 686 16.71 -8.35 12.67
C VAL A 686 17.30 -9.12 11.49
N ALA A 687 16.70 -9.03 10.29
CA ALA A 687 17.27 -9.63 9.08
C ALA A 687 18.69 -9.09 8.83
N TYR A 688 18.86 -7.77 8.82
CA TYR A 688 20.15 -7.15 8.58
C TYR A 688 21.23 -7.63 9.56
N VAL A 689 20.93 -7.63 10.87
CA VAL A 689 21.87 -8.11 11.90
C VAL A 689 22.19 -9.60 11.73
N VAL A 690 21.18 -10.43 11.44
CA VAL A 690 21.40 -11.87 11.25
C VAL A 690 22.30 -12.15 10.06
N PHE A 691 22.09 -11.50 8.91
CA PHE A 691 22.96 -11.68 7.74
C PHE A 691 24.35 -11.07 7.94
N LEU A 692 24.46 -9.97 8.69
CA LEU A 692 25.75 -9.39 9.05
C LEU A 692 26.56 -10.34 9.93
N LEU A 693 25.92 -11.10 10.83
CA LEU A 693 26.58 -12.03 11.74
C LEU A 693 26.82 -13.43 11.14
N LEU A 694 25.94 -13.90 10.24
CA LEU A 694 25.95 -15.28 9.75
C LEU A 694 26.54 -15.46 8.36
N SER A 695 26.72 -14.42 7.54
CA SER A 695 27.18 -14.62 6.16
C SER A 695 28.68 -14.92 6.10
N SER A 696 29.04 -16.19 5.94
CA SER A 696 30.41 -16.56 5.56
C SER A 696 30.71 -16.13 4.11
N PRO A 697 31.93 -15.63 3.82
CA PRO A 697 32.35 -15.31 2.46
C PRO A 697 32.59 -16.61 1.68
N VAL A 698 31.92 -16.74 0.53
CA VAL A 698 32.03 -17.83 -0.46
C VAL A 698 32.67 -17.37 -1.78
N ALA A 699 33.34 -18.27 -2.48
CA ALA A 699 33.89 -18.05 -3.82
C ALA A 699 33.77 -19.30 -4.71
N SER A 700 33.82 -19.12 -6.03
CA SER A 700 33.97 -20.18 -7.03
C SER A 700 34.89 -19.75 -8.16
N LEU A 701 35.74 -20.67 -8.64
CA LEU A 701 36.71 -20.44 -9.70
C LEU A 701 36.52 -21.50 -10.80
N THR A 702 36.54 -21.06 -12.05
CA THR A 702 36.69 -21.93 -13.23
C THR A 702 37.96 -21.51 -13.95
N VAL A 703 38.87 -22.46 -14.17
CA VAL A 703 40.19 -22.21 -14.75
C VAL A 703 40.38 -23.12 -15.96
N ASP A 704 40.88 -22.57 -17.06
CA ASP A 704 41.25 -23.32 -18.25
C ASP A 704 42.63 -23.98 -18.07
N SER A 705 42.83 -25.18 -18.64
CA SER A 705 44.13 -25.85 -18.59
C SER A 705 45.16 -25.13 -19.46
N PRO A 706 46.26 -24.59 -18.90
CA PRO A 706 47.29 -23.91 -19.68
C PRO A 706 48.11 -24.91 -20.50
N ALA A 707 48.51 -24.49 -21.70
CA ALA A 707 49.39 -25.27 -22.57
C ALA A 707 50.87 -24.99 -22.22
N ALA A 708 51.74 -26.01 -22.33
CA ALA A 708 53.17 -25.87 -22.02
C ALA A 708 53.85 -24.68 -22.76
N GLY A 709 54.59 -23.85 -22.01
CA GLY A 709 55.31 -22.69 -22.54
C GLY A 709 54.53 -21.37 -22.56
N GLN A 710 53.34 -21.31 -21.95
CA GLN A 710 52.60 -20.06 -21.74
C GLN A 710 53.08 -19.35 -20.45
N GLU A 711 53.27 -18.03 -20.52
CA GLU A 711 53.60 -17.17 -19.37
C GLU A 711 52.36 -16.54 -18.71
N ARG A 712 51.16 -16.95 -19.13
CA ARG A 712 49.88 -16.44 -18.62
C ARG A 712 48.88 -17.56 -18.42
N ILE A 713 48.10 -17.45 -17.34
CA ILE A 713 46.94 -18.30 -17.08
C ILE A 713 45.69 -17.44 -17.17
N THR A 714 44.67 -17.97 -17.85
CA THR A 714 43.34 -17.36 -17.91
C THR A 714 42.40 -18.11 -16.98
N VAL A 715 41.78 -17.37 -16.07
CA VAL A 715 40.69 -17.85 -15.23
C VAL A 715 39.39 -17.43 -15.91
N ASP A 716 38.70 -18.40 -16.52
CA ASP A 716 37.47 -18.18 -17.30
C ASP A 716 36.39 -17.48 -16.49
N SER A 717 36.22 -17.87 -15.22
CA SER A 717 35.33 -17.18 -14.31
C SER A 717 35.80 -17.24 -12.86
N ALA A 718 35.78 -16.09 -12.19
CA ALA A 718 36.01 -15.97 -10.76
C ALA A 718 34.82 -15.23 -10.13
N SER A 719 34.03 -15.93 -9.32
CA SER A 719 32.91 -15.36 -8.55
C SER A 719 33.29 -15.29 -7.08
N LEU A 720 33.35 -14.08 -6.53
CA LEU A 720 33.75 -13.81 -5.15
C LEU A 720 32.62 -13.09 -4.42
N SER A 721 32.20 -13.57 -3.25
CA SER A 721 31.15 -12.89 -2.45
C SER A 721 31.67 -11.74 -1.58
N GLY A 722 32.98 -11.70 -1.33
CA GLY A 722 33.74 -10.55 -0.83
C GLY A 722 34.74 -10.10 -1.89
N GLY A 723 35.37 -8.93 -1.74
CA GLY A 723 36.51 -8.59 -2.59
C GLY A 723 37.72 -9.48 -2.28
N GLY A 724 38.68 -9.58 -3.20
CA GLY A 724 39.80 -10.49 -3.00
C GLY A 724 40.74 -10.62 -4.19
N TYR A 725 41.50 -11.69 -4.20
CA TYR A 725 42.54 -11.97 -5.19
C TYR A 725 42.48 -13.42 -5.64
N VAL A 726 43.00 -13.70 -6.83
CA VAL A 726 43.25 -15.06 -7.30
C VAL A 726 44.75 -15.25 -7.39
N VAL A 727 45.25 -16.27 -6.68
CA VAL A 727 46.68 -16.53 -6.50
C VAL A 727 47.00 -17.90 -7.07
N VAL A 728 48.08 -18.01 -7.81
CA VAL A 728 48.57 -19.26 -8.41
C VAL A 728 49.77 -19.74 -7.60
N TYR A 729 49.67 -20.96 -7.09
CA TYR A 729 50.72 -21.65 -6.34
C TYR A 729 51.31 -22.81 -7.15
N GLU A 730 52.62 -23.06 -6.98
CA GLU A 730 53.29 -24.25 -7.51
C GLU A 730 53.12 -25.45 -6.56
N GLY A 731 52.76 -26.60 -7.13
CA GLY A 731 52.62 -27.88 -6.44
C GLY A 731 51.32 -27.99 -5.62
N GLU A 732 51.28 -27.35 -4.46
CA GLU A 732 50.20 -27.44 -3.45
C GLU A 732 49.72 -26.05 -3.00
N ALA A 733 48.50 -25.98 -2.45
CA ALA A 733 47.95 -24.72 -1.91
C ALA A 733 48.82 -24.21 -0.74
N GLY A 734 49.39 -23.00 -0.88
CA GLY A 734 50.37 -22.44 0.08
C GLY A 734 51.84 -22.74 -0.24
N GLY A 735 52.14 -23.30 -1.42
CA GLY A 735 53.48 -23.44 -1.98
C GLY A 735 54.11 -22.10 -2.43
N GLU A 736 55.09 -22.16 -3.34
CA GLU A 736 55.67 -20.94 -3.93
C GLU A 736 54.63 -20.24 -4.82
N VAL A 737 54.47 -18.93 -4.64
CA VAL A 737 53.53 -18.12 -5.45
C VAL A 737 54.17 -17.85 -6.80
N VAL A 738 53.51 -18.28 -7.86
CA VAL A 738 53.99 -18.15 -9.25
C VAL A 738 53.27 -17.03 -9.99
N GLY A 739 52.14 -16.52 -9.46
CA GLY A 739 51.43 -15.38 -10.04
C GLY A 739 50.22 -14.96 -9.22
N GLN A 740 49.79 -13.70 -9.38
CA GLN A 740 48.65 -13.13 -8.68
C GLN A 740 47.82 -12.21 -9.56
N SER A 741 46.51 -12.17 -9.34
CA SER A 741 45.61 -11.22 -9.98
C SER A 741 45.72 -9.82 -9.35
N ALA A 742 45.24 -8.80 -10.06
CA ALA A 742 44.83 -7.56 -9.42
C ALA A 742 43.64 -7.80 -8.47
N TYR A 743 43.37 -6.84 -7.57
CA TYR A 743 42.21 -6.91 -6.68
C TYR A 743 40.91 -7.03 -7.49
N LEU A 744 40.16 -8.09 -7.20
CA LEU A 744 38.84 -8.36 -7.75
C LEU A 744 37.78 -7.97 -6.72
N VAL A 745 36.83 -7.14 -7.14
CA VAL A 745 35.70 -6.74 -6.29
C VAL A 745 34.75 -7.93 -6.09
N ALA A 746 33.92 -7.92 -5.04
CA ALA A 746 32.83 -8.88 -4.91
C ALA A 746 31.93 -8.88 -6.17
N GLY A 747 31.68 -10.06 -6.72
CA GLY A 747 30.96 -10.28 -7.98
C GLY A 747 31.64 -11.32 -8.87
N THR A 748 31.10 -11.51 -10.07
CA THR A 748 31.61 -12.45 -11.07
C THR A 748 32.45 -11.71 -12.09
N HIS A 749 33.69 -12.17 -12.29
CA HIS A 749 34.65 -11.67 -13.26
C HIS A 749 34.95 -12.76 -14.27
N GLU A 750 34.95 -12.42 -15.55
CA GLU A 750 35.26 -13.34 -16.66
C GLU A 750 36.62 -12.98 -17.26
N ASP A 751 37.30 -13.99 -17.83
CA ASP A 751 38.59 -13.84 -18.53
C ASP A 751 39.70 -13.16 -17.70
N VAL A 752 39.81 -13.49 -16.41
CA VAL A 752 40.84 -12.91 -15.52
C VAL A 752 42.20 -13.48 -15.89
N THR A 753 43.06 -12.64 -16.48
CA THR A 753 44.41 -13.04 -16.90
C THR A 753 45.42 -12.79 -15.78
N ILE A 754 46.18 -13.81 -15.42
CA ILE A 754 47.25 -13.76 -14.41
C ILE A 754 48.59 -13.97 -15.13
N GLU A 755 49.52 -13.02 -14.97
CA GLU A 755 50.90 -13.17 -15.46
C GLU A 755 51.70 -14.00 -14.45
N LEU A 756 52.50 -14.93 -14.97
CA LEU A 756 53.34 -15.81 -14.17
C LEU A 756 54.78 -15.29 -14.10
N ASP A 757 55.39 -15.42 -12.94
CA ASP A 757 56.77 -15.00 -12.68
C ASP A 757 57.81 -15.90 -13.37
N SER A 758 57.40 -17.11 -13.78
CA SER A 758 58.23 -18.08 -14.52
C SER A 758 57.39 -18.84 -15.57
N PRO A 759 57.95 -19.19 -16.75
CA PRO A 759 57.24 -19.95 -17.77
C PRO A 759 56.96 -21.39 -17.31
N VAL A 760 55.76 -21.88 -17.58
CA VAL A 760 55.28 -23.18 -17.09
C VAL A 760 55.91 -24.34 -17.85
N GLU A 761 56.53 -25.29 -17.13
CA GLU A 761 57.12 -26.50 -17.69
C GLU A 761 56.09 -27.64 -17.82
N ARG A 762 56.37 -28.58 -18.73
CA ARG A 762 55.45 -29.70 -19.00
C ARG A 762 55.45 -30.66 -17.80
N ARG A 763 54.26 -30.93 -17.23
CA ARG A 763 53.98 -31.70 -16.00
C ARG A 763 54.04 -30.92 -14.67
N ASP A 764 54.07 -29.59 -14.70
CA ASP A 764 53.89 -28.83 -13.47
C ASP A 764 52.44 -28.97 -12.96
N SER A 765 52.30 -29.07 -11.63
CA SER A 765 51.00 -29.03 -10.94
C SER A 765 50.82 -27.61 -10.41
N LEU A 766 49.81 -26.90 -10.91
CA LEU A 766 49.50 -25.54 -10.46
C LEU A 766 48.19 -25.55 -9.68
N VAL A 767 48.14 -24.80 -8.57
CA VAL A 767 46.94 -24.68 -7.74
C VAL A 767 46.52 -23.23 -7.68
N VAL A 768 45.34 -22.94 -8.24
CA VAL A 768 44.75 -21.60 -8.25
C VAL A 768 43.82 -21.45 -7.05
N VAL A 769 44.04 -20.46 -6.19
CA VAL A 769 43.32 -20.25 -4.93
C VAL A 769 42.72 -18.85 -4.88
N ALA A 770 41.47 -18.73 -4.44
CA ALA A 770 40.84 -17.44 -4.17
C ALA A 770 41.17 -16.97 -2.74
N HIS A 771 41.71 -15.76 -2.59
CA HIS A 771 41.97 -15.08 -1.31
C HIS A 771 40.97 -13.96 -1.05
N LEU A 772 40.50 -13.86 0.19
CA LEU A 772 39.66 -12.78 0.70
C LEU A 772 40.54 -11.68 1.30
N ASP A 773 40.34 -10.46 0.82
CA ASP A 773 40.89 -9.26 1.46
C ASP A 773 40.15 -9.03 2.78
N THR A 774 40.82 -9.34 3.90
CA THR A 774 40.16 -9.41 5.21
C THR A 774 40.27 -8.10 6.00
N ASP A 775 41.26 -7.27 5.70
CA ASP A 775 41.49 -5.97 6.32
C ASP A 775 41.09 -4.77 5.43
N ASP A 776 40.56 -5.04 4.22
CA ASP A 776 40.02 -4.07 3.25
C ASP A 776 41.07 -3.02 2.85
N ASP A 777 42.35 -3.40 2.89
CA ASP A 777 43.48 -2.51 2.57
C ASP A 777 43.84 -2.54 1.07
N ARG A 778 43.22 -3.46 0.30
CA ARG A 778 43.48 -3.70 -1.13
C ARG A 778 44.96 -3.98 -1.43
N VAL A 779 45.67 -4.59 -0.47
CA VAL A 779 47.04 -5.07 -0.62
C VAL A 779 47.11 -6.53 -0.18
N LEU A 780 47.42 -7.42 -1.12
CA LEU A 780 47.54 -8.84 -0.80
C LEU A 780 48.72 -9.13 0.15
N ASN A 781 48.39 -9.53 1.38
CA ASN A 781 49.33 -9.78 2.47
C ASN A 781 49.39 -11.28 2.83
N TYR A 782 50.37 -11.98 2.27
CA TYR A 782 50.49 -13.45 2.30
C TYR A 782 50.98 -14.10 3.60
N GLY A 783 51.36 -13.34 4.63
CA GLY A 783 52.10 -13.85 5.81
C GLY A 783 51.42 -15.01 6.56
N GLY A 784 51.59 -16.25 6.07
CA GLY A 784 51.06 -17.48 6.67
C GLY A 784 49.54 -17.55 6.79
N PHE A 785 48.78 -16.90 5.90
CA PHE A 785 47.31 -16.74 6.00
C PHE A 785 46.83 -15.97 7.26
N GLU A 786 47.70 -15.21 7.93
CA GLU A 786 47.32 -14.48 9.16
C GLU A 786 46.44 -13.25 8.88
N ARG A 787 46.62 -12.59 7.72
CA ARG A 787 45.84 -11.42 7.28
C ARG A 787 44.84 -11.78 6.18
N ASP A 788 45.31 -11.99 4.95
CA ASP A 788 44.42 -12.34 3.83
C ASP A 788 44.24 -13.85 3.71
N ARG A 789 43.07 -14.29 4.18
CA ARG A 789 42.74 -15.71 4.26
C ARG A 789 42.18 -16.19 2.94
N PRO A 790 42.47 -17.44 2.53
CA PRO A 790 41.79 -18.03 1.41
C PRO A 790 40.29 -18.15 1.68
N TYR A 791 39.47 -18.06 0.64
CA TYR A 791 38.04 -18.32 0.75
C TYR A 791 37.81 -19.74 1.26
N PRO A 792 37.01 -19.93 2.32
CA PRO A 792 36.69 -21.26 2.81
C PRO A 792 35.93 -22.05 1.72
N ALA A 793 36.24 -23.33 1.55
CA ALA A 793 35.51 -24.24 0.65
C ALA A 793 34.74 -25.30 1.43
N PRO A 794 33.47 -25.08 1.76
CA PRO A 794 32.73 -26.07 2.54
C PRO A 794 32.46 -27.31 1.69
N GLY A 795 33.12 -28.43 2.04
CA GLY A 795 32.85 -29.77 1.51
C GLY A 795 33.81 -30.31 0.43
N GLN A 796 34.72 -29.51 -0.15
CA GLN A 796 35.69 -29.97 -1.17
C GLN A 796 37.18 -29.77 -0.80
N GLY A 797 37.49 -29.08 0.31
CA GLY A 797 38.85 -28.81 0.77
C GLY A 797 38.86 -27.88 1.98
N GLU A 798 40.03 -27.43 2.44
CA GLU A 798 40.10 -26.36 3.47
C GLU A 798 39.74 -24.99 2.87
N PHE A 799 40.03 -24.78 1.58
CA PHE A 799 39.85 -23.52 0.85
C PHE A 799 39.46 -23.72 -0.63
N VAL A 800 38.94 -22.68 -1.28
CA VAL A 800 38.54 -22.70 -2.71
C VAL A 800 39.78 -22.74 -3.58
N ALA A 801 40.09 -23.93 -4.10
CA ALA A 801 41.27 -24.20 -4.92
C ALA A 801 40.91 -25.04 -6.15
N VAL A 802 41.54 -24.73 -7.29
CA VAL A 802 41.46 -25.51 -8.53
C VAL A 802 42.86 -25.98 -8.90
N SER A 803 43.07 -27.29 -8.94
CA SER A 803 44.33 -27.90 -9.37
C SER A 803 44.32 -28.12 -10.89
N VAL A 804 45.34 -27.62 -11.57
CA VAL A 804 45.47 -27.68 -13.02
C VAL A 804 46.80 -28.35 -13.36
N THR A 805 46.76 -29.35 -14.26
CA THR A 805 47.97 -30.04 -14.75
C THR A 805 48.30 -29.55 -16.14
N VAL A 806 49.57 -29.25 -16.38
CA VAL A 806 50.04 -28.63 -17.64
C VAL A 806 50.33 -29.72 -18.67
N GLU A 807 49.65 -29.68 -19.83
CA GLU A 807 49.74 -30.67 -20.92
C GLU A 807 50.90 -30.46 -21.93
#